data_AF-A0A932SH05-F1
#
_entry.id   AF-A0A932SH05-F1
#
_cell.length_a   1.000
_cell.length_b   1.000
_cell.length_c   1.000
_cell.angle_alpha   90.00
_cell.angle_beta   90.00
_cell.angle_gamma   90.00
#
_symmetry.space_group_name_H-M   'P 1'
#
loop_
_entity.id
_entity.type
_entity.pdbx_description
1 polymer ?
#
loop_
_entity_poly.entity_id
_entity_poly.type
_entity_poly.pdbx_seq_one_letter_code
_entity_poly.pdbx_strand_id
1 'polypeptide(L)'
;MNVVFRVDASVQIGTGHLMRCLTLAEALRERGAQTQFICREQTGHLIPLLQQKAIPVTVLPAPLKSDIPLGEEYAAWLGVTQAEDAGQTIEVLGGERPDWLVVDHYGLDIEWENRLRPHTGKIMVIDDLANRPHDCDLLLDQNYSAEGEGRYQAMVPETCRRLAGPRYALLRPEYALYRRTRPARDGEVRRVLVFFGGSDPHNMTGLTIEALSQPALRHLAVDVVVGANNPHRPMIEKGAAKRPCTRIYEPRPHLAALMSEADLAIGAGGATTWERMCLGLPAVVISIAENQRPASEALQKVALLDYAGHFPDVTANHIASLLRQRCDNPKGLVERSLRSRLEVDGLGALRVVELLSPSHSSAIRLRPAAEDDVALYYDWRNDRATSNGTEEASSLSWDRHQAWFTDKLHDSNSPLFVAEVSGLPVGQIRFETEKSEALIDYSLDPIVQGRGWEPHLVALGGTHLRQIPPVRLHAAPQKEAPLFLRMSRPGMSIVSDAKATFSIAVLSDRSSWLNGFIQRLSFDWLSIGHRVLWVHHKADLRPADFCFYLSCGQIVPQKILSQYRHNLVVHESDLPKGRGWSPLTWQILDGKNRIPVTLFEAAEKVDSGVIYAQEWIAFEGHELIDELRHAQAEATLTLCKRFVEHYPQILNEAREQAGEADSYPRRRPEDSLIDPEKSISELFPKLRVADPVRYPSFFMKFGRLYKIVLEKYAK
;
A
#
# COMPACT_ATOMS: atom_id res chain seq x y z
N MET A 1 7.14 6.96 17.39
CA MET A 1 5.83 6.46 17.84
C MET A 1 6.06 5.47 18.98
N ASN A 2 5.31 5.62 20.08
CA ASN A 2 5.33 4.73 21.24
C ASN A 2 4.01 3.93 21.32
N VAL A 3 4.12 2.60 21.44
CA VAL A 3 2.97 1.67 21.47
C VAL A 3 3.08 0.77 22.68
N VAL A 4 2.03 0.75 23.51
CA VAL A 4 1.96 -0.10 24.70
C VAL A 4 0.92 -1.19 24.49
N PHE A 5 1.27 -2.42 24.86
CA PHE A 5 0.39 -3.60 24.76
C PHE A 5 -0.05 -4.05 26.16
N ARG A 6 -1.36 -4.07 26.43
CA ARG A 6 -1.94 -4.74 27.60
C ARG A 6 -2.46 -6.10 27.18
N VAL A 7 -1.75 -7.15 27.58
CA VAL A 7 -2.06 -8.53 27.19
C VAL A 7 -1.48 -9.52 28.20
N ASP A 8 -2.18 -10.64 28.43
CA ASP A 8 -1.74 -11.71 29.32
C ASP A 8 -1.59 -13.05 28.59
N ALA A 9 -0.80 -13.92 29.19
CA ALA A 9 -0.73 -15.35 28.86
C ALA A 9 -0.59 -16.11 30.17
N SER A 10 -1.20 -17.28 30.26
CA SER A 10 -1.13 -18.17 31.44
C SER A 10 -1.50 -19.60 31.04
N VAL A 11 -1.46 -20.55 32.00
CA VAL A 11 -1.98 -21.91 31.75
C VAL A 11 -3.46 -21.88 31.35
N GLN A 12 -4.25 -20.99 31.95
CA GLN A 12 -5.69 -20.86 31.71
C GLN A 12 -5.99 -20.11 30.40
N ILE A 13 -5.33 -18.97 30.18
CA ILE A 13 -5.52 -18.11 28.99
C ILE A 13 -4.94 -18.77 27.74
N GLY A 14 -3.91 -19.59 27.92
CA GLY A 14 -3.06 -20.07 26.84
C GLY A 14 -2.09 -18.99 26.36
N THR A 15 -1.48 -19.22 25.19
CA THR A 15 -0.39 -18.39 24.66
C THR A 15 -0.81 -17.50 23.48
N GLY A 16 -2.02 -17.68 22.96
CA GLY A 16 -2.45 -17.08 21.69
C GLY A 16 -2.40 -15.56 21.67
N HIS A 17 -2.98 -14.92 22.70
CA HIS A 17 -3.05 -13.46 22.84
C HIS A 17 -1.66 -12.81 22.81
N LEU A 18 -0.76 -13.25 23.68
CA LEU A 18 0.59 -12.71 23.71
C LEU A 18 1.34 -12.93 22.39
N MET A 19 1.20 -14.10 21.77
CA MET A 19 1.95 -14.41 20.55
C MET A 19 1.52 -13.56 19.35
N ARG A 20 0.23 -13.23 19.21
CA ARG A 20 -0.24 -12.33 18.14
C ARG A 20 0.13 -10.86 18.41
N CYS A 21 0.04 -10.41 19.67
CA CYS A 21 0.54 -9.09 20.07
C CYS A 21 2.04 -8.95 19.85
N LEU A 22 2.82 -10.00 20.15
CA LEU A 22 4.26 -10.05 19.90
C LEU A 22 4.59 -9.91 18.41
N THR A 23 3.88 -10.62 17.53
CA THR A 23 4.03 -10.48 16.07
C THR A 23 3.79 -9.03 15.63
N LEU A 24 2.73 -8.39 16.13
CA LEU A 24 2.44 -6.99 15.79
C LEU A 24 3.51 -6.03 16.35
N ALA A 25 3.97 -6.24 17.58
CA ALA A 25 5.02 -5.44 18.19
C ALA A 25 6.35 -5.54 17.42
N GLU A 26 6.75 -6.74 17.01
CA GLU A 26 7.96 -6.94 16.20
C GLU A 26 7.85 -6.19 14.86
N ALA A 27 6.71 -6.28 14.16
CA ALA A 27 6.47 -5.57 12.91
C ALA A 27 6.45 -4.03 13.08
N LEU A 28 5.95 -3.52 14.21
CA LEU A 28 6.02 -2.10 14.56
C LEU A 28 7.46 -1.63 14.80
N ARG A 29 8.26 -2.43 15.52
CA ARG A 29 9.68 -2.12 15.79
C ARG A 29 10.52 -2.08 14.53
N GLU A 30 10.23 -2.94 13.56
CA GLU A 30 10.87 -2.89 12.23
C GLU A 30 10.63 -1.55 11.50
N ARG A 31 9.53 -0.85 11.82
CA ARG A 31 9.25 0.52 11.35
C ARG A 31 9.76 1.62 12.29
N GLY A 32 10.59 1.28 13.27
CA GLY A 32 11.18 2.22 14.22
C GLY A 32 10.27 2.65 15.36
N ALA A 33 9.14 1.98 15.58
CA ALA A 33 8.31 2.24 16.75
C ALA A 33 8.95 1.69 18.03
N GLN A 34 8.73 2.38 19.14
CA GLN A 34 9.03 1.87 20.47
C GLN A 34 7.82 1.06 20.95
N THR A 35 8.06 -0.14 21.47
CA THR A 35 7.00 -1.03 21.94
C THR A 35 7.29 -1.51 23.35
N GLN A 36 6.27 -1.50 24.21
CA GLN A 36 6.33 -2.03 25.57
C GLN A 36 5.11 -2.90 25.87
N PHE A 37 5.27 -3.88 26.74
CA PHE A 37 4.20 -4.74 27.23
C PHE A 37 3.89 -4.45 28.69
N ILE A 38 2.61 -4.58 29.04
CA ILE A 38 2.10 -4.61 30.40
C ILE A 38 1.37 -5.95 30.57
N CYS A 39 1.97 -6.82 31.37
CA CYS A 39 1.48 -8.19 31.61
C CYS A 39 1.28 -8.41 33.10
N ARG A 40 0.25 -9.14 33.49
CA ARG A 40 0.03 -9.57 34.86
C ARG A 40 0.79 -10.87 35.15
N GLU A 41 1.37 -10.95 36.33
CA GLU A 41 1.96 -12.19 36.82
C GLU A 41 0.87 -13.25 37.07
N GLN A 42 0.93 -14.37 36.35
CA GLN A 42 0.04 -15.52 36.49
C GLN A 42 0.81 -16.83 36.28
N THR A 43 0.28 -17.95 36.80
CA THR A 43 0.90 -19.28 36.61
C THR A 43 1.03 -19.63 35.12
N GLY A 44 2.25 -19.95 34.68
CA GLY A 44 2.56 -20.27 33.29
C GLY A 44 2.62 -19.07 32.35
N HIS A 45 2.82 -17.86 32.88
CA HIS A 45 2.99 -16.65 32.07
C HIS A 45 4.18 -16.73 31.12
N LEU A 46 4.12 -15.94 30.04
CA LEU A 46 5.17 -15.85 29.03
C LEU A 46 6.03 -14.58 29.13
N ILE A 47 6.04 -13.89 30.27
CA ILE A 47 6.93 -12.74 30.53
C ILE A 47 8.42 -13.05 30.23
N PRO A 48 8.99 -14.24 30.60
CA PRO A 48 10.37 -14.57 30.26
C PRO A 48 10.67 -14.59 28.77
N LEU A 49 9.68 -14.90 27.92
CA LEU A 49 9.84 -14.87 26.46
C LEU A 49 10.05 -13.43 25.96
N LEU A 50 9.30 -12.45 26.50
CA LEU A 50 9.47 -11.04 26.16
C LEU A 50 10.85 -10.53 26.58
N GLN A 51 11.30 -10.89 27.79
CA GLN A 51 12.62 -10.55 28.31
C GLN A 51 13.75 -11.15 27.45
N GLN A 52 13.63 -12.42 27.05
CA GLN A 52 14.59 -13.08 26.16
C GLN A 52 14.71 -12.37 24.80
N LYS A 53 13.60 -11.81 24.31
CA LYS A 53 13.55 -11.02 23.06
C LYS A 53 13.97 -9.56 23.23
N ALA A 54 14.41 -9.16 24.42
CA ALA A 54 14.74 -7.77 24.76
C ALA A 54 13.59 -6.79 24.46
N ILE A 55 12.35 -7.24 24.70
CA ILE A 55 11.15 -6.40 24.61
C ILE A 55 10.84 -5.88 26.01
N PRO A 56 10.74 -4.55 26.20
CA PRO A 56 10.35 -3.96 27.47
C PRO A 56 9.00 -4.52 27.95
N VAL A 57 8.97 -5.00 29.19
CA VAL A 57 7.76 -5.50 29.84
C VAL A 57 7.72 -4.99 31.28
N THR A 58 6.59 -4.41 31.67
CA THR A 58 6.28 -4.11 33.07
C THR A 58 5.27 -5.12 33.59
N VAL A 59 5.52 -5.64 34.79
CA VAL A 59 4.73 -6.72 35.37
C VAL A 59 3.75 -6.14 36.39
N LEU A 60 2.45 -6.39 36.18
CA LEU A 60 1.40 -6.09 37.16
C LEU A 60 1.39 -7.19 38.25
N PRO A 61 1.05 -6.83 39.50
CA PRO A 61 1.04 -7.78 40.62
C PRO A 61 0.17 -9.02 40.36
N ALA A 62 0.60 -10.17 40.86
CA ALA A 62 -0.24 -11.36 40.89
C ALA A 62 -1.54 -11.08 41.68
N PRO A 63 -2.71 -11.60 41.24
CA PRO A 63 -3.95 -11.46 41.98
C PRO A 63 -3.82 -11.99 43.41
N LEU A 64 -4.22 -11.21 44.41
CA LEU A 64 -4.39 -11.69 45.77
C LEU A 64 -5.64 -12.58 45.78
N LYS A 65 -5.48 -13.90 46.05
CA LYS A 65 -6.54 -14.95 46.12
C LYS A 65 -7.92 -14.44 45.67
N SER A 66 -8.27 -14.63 44.39
CA SER A 66 -9.50 -14.06 43.84
C SER A 66 -10.74 -14.64 44.54
N ASP A 67 -11.59 -13.76 45.07
CA ASP A 67 -12.98 -14.10 45.41
C ASP A 67 -13.84 -14.35 44.15
N ILE A 68 -13.28 -14.11 42.96
CA ILE A 68 -13.86 -14.48 41.67
C ILE A 68 -13.74 -16.00 41.52
N PRO A 69 -14.85 -16.75 41.39
CA PRO A 69 -14.79 -18.19 41.18
C PRO A 69 -13.94 -18.52 39.95
N LEU A 70 -13.03 -19.48 40.08
CA LEU A 70 -12.41 -20.14 38.93
C LEU A 70 -13.54 -20.77 38.09
N GLY A 71 -13.91 -20.10 37.00
CA GLY A 71 -15.00 -20.51 36.12
C GLY A 71 -14.67 -20.25 34.65
N GLU A 72 -15.58 -20.67 33.77
CA GLU A 72 -15.46 -20.51 32.31
C GLU A 72 -15.74 -19.06 31.84
N GLU A 73 -16.11 -18.16 32.75
CA GLU A 73 -16.35 -16.75 32.44
C GLU A 73 -15.03 -16.01 32.21
N TYR A 74 -14.90 -15.37 31.05
CA TYR A 74 -13.68 -14.66 30.64
C TYR A 74 -13.24 -13.54 31.59
N ALA A 75 -14.16 -12.96 32.35
CA ALA A 75 -13.83 -11.96 33.37
C ALA A 75 -12.90 -12.53 34.46
N ALA A 76 -13.05 -13.82 34.81
CA ALA A 76 -12.20 -14.48 35.80
C ALA A 76 -10.74 -14.61 35.34
N TRP A 77 -10.48 -14.55 34.02
CA TRP A 77 -9.11 -14.67 33.48
C TRP A 77 -8.24 -13.46 33.81
N LEU A 78 -8.86 -12.30 34.11
CA LEU A 78 -8.14 -11.10 34.53
C LEU A 78 -7.55 -11.25 35.95
N GLY A 79 -8.19 -12.08 36.79
CA GLY A 79 -7.83 -12.34 38.18
C GLY A 79 -8.15 -11.21 39.16
N VAL A 80 -8.37 -9.99 38.69
CA VAL A 80 -8.75 -8.81 39.46
C VAL A 80 -9.95 -8.11 38.81
N THR A 81 -10.47 -7.05 39.43
CA THR A 81 -11.50 -6.21 38.80
C THR A 81 -10.91 -5.35 37.67
N GLN A 82 -11.75 -4.97 36.70
CA GLN A 82 -11.34 -4.04 35.63
C GLN A 82 -10.83 -2.70 36.21
N ALA A 83 -11.48 -2.19 37.25
CA ALA A 83 -11.07 -0.95 37.92
C ALA A 83 -9.67 -1.06 38.55
N GLU A 84 -9.35 -2.20 39.17
CA GLU A 84 -8.03 -2.46 39.74
C GLU A 84 -6.96 -2.61 38.66
N ASP A 85 -7.23 -3.39 37.60
CA ASP A 85 -6.29 -3.55 36.48
C ASP A 85 -6.01 -2.22 35.78
N ALA A 86 -7.07 -1.41 35.57
CA ALA A 86 -6.94 -0.08 35.00
C ALA A 86 -6.08 0.83 35.88
N GLY A 87 -6.32 0.86 37.19
CA GLY A 87 -5.53 1.65 38.14
C GLY A 87 -4.05 1.28 38.13
N GLN A 88 -3.75 -0.01 38.16
CA GLN A 88 -2.36 -0.52 38.11
C GLN A 88 -1.70 -0.24 36.76
N THR A 89 -2.44 -0.37 35.65
CA THR A 89 -1.94 -0.02 34.31
C THR A 89 -1.61 1.47 34.22
N ILE A 90 -2.50 2.35 34.71
CA ILE A 90 -2.28 3.80 34.73
C ILE A 90 -1.07 4.17 35.58
N GLU A 91 -0.90 3.55 36.75
CA GLU A 91 0.26 3.76 37.62
C GLU A 91 1.56 3.37 36.90
N VAL A 92 1.57 2.22 36.22
CA VAL A 92 2.73 1.74 35.45
C VAL A 92 3.07 2.63 34.25
N LEU A 93 2.08 3.26 33.62
CA LEU A 93 2.34 4.24 32.57
C LEU A 93 3.09 5.47 33.10
N GLY A 94 3.06 5.74 34.41
CA GLY A 94 3.92 6.76 35.03
C GLY A 94 3.72 8.19 34.51
N GLY A 95 2.57 8.48 33.91
CA GLY A 95 2.29 9.75 33.23
C GLY A 95 2.75 9.80 31.76
N GLU A 96 3.39 8.76 31.24
CA GLU A 96 3.60 8.60 29.80
C GLU A 96 2.25 8.42 29.09
N ARG A 97 2.12 9.05 27.93
CA ARG A 97 0.94 8.94 27.07
C ARG A 97 1.34 8.27 25.76
N PRO A 98 1.20 6.94 25.62
CA PRO A 98 1.54 6.26 24.39
C PRO A 98 0.68 6.76 23.23
N ASP A 99 1.21 6.71 22.00
CA ASP A 99 0.44 7.06 20.81
C ASP A 99 -0.71 6.05 20.61
N TRP A 100 -0.44 4.79 20.93
CA TRP A 100 -1.40 3.69 20.88
C TRP A 100 -1.30 2.80 22.12
N LEU A 101 -2.46 2.48 22.70
CA LEU A 101 -2.64 1.42 23.68
C LEU A 101 -3.37 0.26 23.00
N VAL A 102 -2.68 -0.86 22.79
CA VAL A 102 -3.23 -2.08 22.21
C VAL A 102 -3.68 -3.02 23.32
N VAL A 103 -4.95 -3.43 23.30
CA VAL A 103 -5.56 -4.29 24.32
C VAL A 103 -5.96 -5.61 23.69
N ASP A 104 -5.54 -6.71 24.29
CA ASP A 104 -5.90 -8.06 23.87
C ASP A 104 -6.18 -8.94 25.08
N HIS A 105 -7.40 -8.81 25.62
CA HIS A 105 -7.82 -9.56 26.79
C HIS A 105 -9.35 -9.69 26.84
N TYR A 106 -9.87 -10.91 26.99
CA TYR A 106 -11.32 -11.16 27.01
C TYR A 106 -12.03 -10.61 28.24
N GLY A 107 -11.32 -10.45 29.35
CA GLY A 107 -11.85 -9.85 30.58
C GLY A 107 -11.85 -8.31 30.62
N LEU A 108 -11.45 -7.65 29.53
CA LEU A 108 -11.43 -6.18 29.44
C LEU A 108 -12.46 -5.69 28.40
N ASP A 109 -13.22 -4.66 28.77
CA ASP A 109 -14.27 -4.05 27.96
C ASP A 109 -14.27 -2.52 28.06
N ILE A 110 -15.36 -1.90 27.60
CA ILE A 110 -15.59 -0.46 27.63
C ILE A 110 -15.37 0.19 29.00
N GLU A 111 -15.58 -0.51 30.12
CA GLU A 111 -15.32 0.03 31.46
C GLU A 111 -13.84 0.34 31.65
N TRP A 112 -12.97 -0.62 31.32
CA TRP A 112 -11.52 -0.46 31.42
C TRP A 112 -11.02 0.58 30.40
N GLU A 113 -11.53 0.52 29.17
CA GLU A 113 -11.10 1.42 28.09
C GLU A 113 -11.42 2.89 28.40
N ASN A 114 -12.60 3.18 28.95
CA ASN A 114 -12.98 4.52 29.38
C ASN A 114 -12.03 5.09 30.45
N ARG A 115 -11.52 4.24 31.36
CA ARG A 115 -10.55 4.65 32.39
C ARG A 115 -9.19 4.97 31.79
N LEU A 116 -8.78 4.27 30.73
CA LEU A 116 -7.47 4.46 30.08
C LEU A 116 -7.49 5.52 28.98
N ARG A 117 -8.66 5.89 28.43
CA ARG A 117 -8.82 6.90 27.38
C ARG A 117 -8.06 8.21 27.63
N PRO A 118 -8.04 8.79 28.86
CA PRO A 118 -7.29 10.02 29.12
C PRO A 118 -5.76 9.83 29.10
N HIS A 119 -5.28 8.59 29.24
CA HIS A 119 -3.88 8.24 29.44
C HIS A 119 -3.20 7.71 28.17
N THR A 120 -3.88 7.71 27.02
CA THR A 120 -3.33 7.28 25.73
C THR A 120 -3.79 8.23 24.61
N GLY A 121 -3.07 8.24 23.49
CA GLY A 121 -3.47 8.92 22.27
C GLY A 121 -4.67 8.23 21.61
N LYS A 122 -4.54 6.93 21.36
CA LYS A 122 -5.56 6.08 20.75
C LYS A 122 -5.60 4.69 21.39
N ILE A 123 -6.73 4.00 21.24
CA ILE A 123 -6.93 2.62 21.71
C ILE A 123 -7.17 1.70 20.52
N MET A 124 -6.42 0.60 20.45
CA MET A 124 -6.69 -0.51 19.55
C MET A 124 -7.13 -1.71 20.38
N VAL A 125 -8.23 -2.36 20.00
CA VAL A 125 -8.72 -3.59 20.66
C VAL A 125 -8.61 -4.76 19.69
N ILE A 126 -8.05 -5.88 20.17
CA ILE A 126 -8.13 -7.17 19.49
C ILE A 126 -9.26 -7.96 20.16
N ASP A 127 -10.38 -8.15 19.47
CA ASP A 127 -11.51 -8.94 19.94
C ASP A 127 -12.00 -9.89 18.85
N ASP A 128 -12.34 -11.11 19.25
CA ASP A 128 -12.91 -12.11 18.34
C ASP A 128 -14.20 -12.77 18.89
N LEU A 129 -14.70 -12.27 20.03
CA LEU A 129 -15.93 -12.75 20.66
C LEU A 129 -17.16 -12.01 20.14
N ALA A 130 -17.06 -10.70 19.90
CA ALA A 130 -18.19 -9.83 19.54
C ALA A 130 -19.37 -10.00 20.51
N ASN A 131 -19.10 -9.94 21.82
CA ASN A 131 -20.09 -10.17 22.87
C ASN A 131 -20.16 -9.05 23.92
N ARG A 132 -19.35 -8.00 23.75
CA ARG A 132 -19.27 -6.86 24.67
C ARG A 132 -18.94 -5.57 23.90
N PRO A 133 -19.35 -4.41 24.42
CA PRO A 133 -19.03 -3.13 23.82
C PRO A 133 -17.57 -2.72 24.10
N HIS A 134 -17.01 -1.93 23.19
CA HIS A 134 -15.65 -1.38 23.27
C HIS A 134 -15.62 0.10 22.87
N ASP A 135 -14.92 0.95 23.63
CA ASP A 135 -14.55 2.32 23.27
C ASP A 135 -13.12 2.37 22.69
N CYS A 136 -12.98 2.15 21.39
CA CYS A 136 -11.68 2.11 20.72
C CYS A 136 -11.66 2.87 19.38
N ASP A 137 -10.48 3.24 18.91
CA ASP A 137 -10.25 3.90 17.61
C ASP A 137 -10.09 2.88 16.48
N LEU A 138 -9.57 1.69 16.81
CA LEU A 138 -9.34 0.58 15.88
C LEU A 138 -9.72 -0.75 16.54
N LEU A 139 -10.63 -1.50 15.96
CA LEU A 139 -10.96 -2.87 16.36
C LEU A 139 -10.42 -3.86 15.34
N LEU A 140 -9.73 -4.89 15.81
CA LEU A 140 -9.24 -6.01 15.02
C LEU A 140 -9.90 -7.31 15.46
N ASP A 141 -10.67 -7.90 14.55
CA ASP A 141 -11.15 -9.28 14.63
C ASP A 141 -10.54 -10.06 13.46
N GLN A 142 -9.52 -10.86 13.77
CA GLN A 142 -8.84 -11.68 12.76
C GLN A 142 -9.61 -12.94 12.35
N ASN A 143 -10.75 -13.24 12.99
CA ASN A 143 -11.45 -14.49 12.74
C ASN A 143 -12.44 -14.38 11.57
N TYR A 144 -12.60 -15.48 10.84
CA TYR A 144 -13.57 -15.58 9.76
C TYR A 144 -15.00 -15.57 10.31
N SER A 145 -15.84 -14.72 9.74
CA SER A 145 -17.28 -14.71 9.97
C SER A 145 -18.03 -14.33 8.71
N ALA A 146 -19.27 -14.79 8.58
CA ALA A 146 -20.14 -14.42 7.45
C ALA A 146 -20.59 -12.95 7.51
N GLU A 147 -20.67 -12.38 8.72
CA GLU A 147 -21.12 -11.02 8.98
C GLU A 147 -20.01 -9.96 8.81
N GLY A 148 -18.74 -10.38 8.81
CA GLY A 148 -17.59 -9.50 8.67
C GLY A 148 -17.59 -8.38 9.72
N GLU A 149 -17.41 -7.13 9.28
CA GLU A 149 -17.43 -5.94 10.16
C GLU A 149 -18.81 -5.69 10.81
N GLY A 150 -19.88 -6.31 10.30
CA GLY A 150 -21.23 -6.20 10.85
C GLY A 150 -21.34 -6.70 12.29
N ARG A 151 -20.48 -7.66 12.69
CA ARG A 151 -20.43 -8.21 14.07
C ARG A 151 -20.32 -7.14 15.15
N TYR A 152 -19.66 -6.02 14.84
CA TYR A 152 -19.36 -4.96 15.81
C TYR A 152 -20.17 -3.68 15.58
N GLN A 153 -21.11 -3.64 14.64
CA GLN A 153 -21.78 -2.38 14.24
C GLN A 153 -22.44 -1.62 15.41
N ALA A 154 -22.97 -2.34 16.40
CA ALA A 154 -23.57 -1.75 17.61
C ALA A 154 -22.70 -1.90 18.88
N MET A 155 -21.45 -2.35 18.72
CA MET A 155 -20.53 -2.64 19.84
C MET A 155 -19.35 -1.68 19.92
N VAL A 156 -19.14 -0.84 18.90
CA VAL A 156 -18.06 0.17 18.87
C VAL A 156 -18.59 1.54 18.43
N PRO A 157 -17.89 2.64 18.76
CA PRO A 157 -18.21 3.96 18.22
C PRO A 157 -18.25 3.97 16.69
N GLU A 158 -19.09 4.82 16.08
CA GLU A 158 -19.16 4.97 14.62
C GLU A 158 -17.82 5.42 14.00
N THR A 159 -17.01 6.14 14.77
CA THR A 159 -15.66 6.58 14.37
C THR A 159 -14.61 5.47 14.44
N CYS A 160 -14.92 4.33 15.08
CA CYS A 160 -14.02 3.20 15.19
C CYS A 160 -13.83 2.53 13.84
N ARG A 161 -12.57 2.43 13.41
CA ARG A 161 -12.23 1.64 12.24
C ARG A 161 -12.28 0.15 12.62
N ARG A 162 -12.99 -0.65 11.84
CA ARG A 162 -13.11 -2.10 12.06
C ARG A 162 -12.29 -2.86 11.03
N LEU A 163 -11.51 -3.84 11.49
CA LEU A 163 -10.77 -4.77 10.65
C LEU A 163 -11.28 -6.16 10.97
N ALA A 164 -12.16 -6.70 10.12
CA ALA A 164 -12.75 -8.02 10.33
C ALA A 164 -12.29 -9.01 9.27
N GLY A 165 -11.95 -10.22 9.71
CA GLY A 165 -11.61 -11.35 8.86
C GLY A 165 -10.12 -11.68 8.77
N PRO A 166 -9.80 -12.85 8.21
CA PRO A 166 -8.47 -13.43 8.31
C PRO A 166 -7.43 -12.78 7.38
N ARG A 167 -7.85 -11.85 6.51
CA ARG A 167 -6.97 -10.89 5.80
C ARG A 167 -6.08 -10.08 6.76
N TYR A 168 -6.55 -9.87 7.97
CA TYR A 168 -5.85 -9.11 9.02
C TYR A 168 -5.18 -10.00 10.07
N ALA A 169 -5.12 -11.32 9.85
CA ALA A 169 -4.49 -12.24 10.79
C ALA A 169 -3.01 -11.86 11.06
N LEU A 170 -2.68 -11.76 12.34
CA LEU A 170 -1.36 -11.38 12.83
C LEU A 170 -0.40 -12.58 12.77
N LEU A 171 -0.01 -12.94 11.55
CA LEU A 171 0.90 -14.06 11.29
C LEU A 171 2.35 -13.61 11.26
N ARG A 172 3.23 -14.50 11.72
CA ARG A 172 4.67 -14.24 11.65
C ARG A 172 5.16 -14.23 10.19
N PRO A 173 6.21 -13.45 9.87
CA PRO A 173 6.71 -13.32 8.50
C PRO A 173 7.11 -14.64 7.82
N GLU A 174 7.50 -15.67 8.58
CA GLU A 174 7.89 -16.97 8.03
C GLU A 174 6.75 -17.62 7.24
N TYR A 175 5.49 -17.44 7.63
CA TYR A 175 4.36 -18.04 6.91
C TYR A 175 4.22 -17.46 5.50
N ALA A 176 4.33 -16.13 5.35
CA ALA A 176 4.33 -15.48 4.04
C ALA A 176 5.56 -15.89 3.20
N LEU A 177 6.73 -16.07 3.82
CA LEU A 177 7.95 -16.52 3.13
C LEU A 177 7.84 -17.96 2.61
N TYR A 178 7.37 -18.89 3.45
CA TYR A 178 7.16 -20.29 3.04
C TYR A 178 6.06 -20.42 1.98
N ARG A 179 5.03 -19.58 2.03
CA ARG A 179 3.98 -19.53 1.01
C ARG A 179 4.55 -19.25 -0.38
N ARG A 180 5.45 -18.26 -0.51
CA ARG A 180 6.04 -17.84 -1.80
C ARG A 180 7.03 -18.84 -2.39
N THR A 181 7.67 -19.65 -1.54
CA THR A 181 8.77 -20.53 -1.97
C THR A 181 8.34 -21.97 -2.21
N ARG A 182 7.09 -22.32 -1.91
CA ARG A 182 6.57 -23.70 -1.99
C ARG A 182 5.70 -23.89 -3.23
N PRO A 183 5.86 -25.01 -3.96
CA PRO A 183 4.94 -25.37 -5.03
C PRO A 183 3.54 -25.60 -4.47
N ALA A 184 2.54 -25.47 -5.34
CA ALA A 184 1.17 -25.84 -5.01
C ALA A 184 1.09 -27.34 -4.66
N ARG A 185 0.17 -27.69 -3.74
CA ARG A 185 -0.09 -29.10 -3.41
C ARG A 185 -0.75 -29.81 -4.59
N ASP A 186 -0.34 -31.05 -4.83
CA ASP A 186 -0.89 -31.92 -5.88
C ASP A 186 -2.21 -32.61 -5.46
N GLY A 187 -2.55 -32.52 -4.17
CA GLY A 187 -3.76 -33.09 -3.58
C GLY A 187 -3.58 -34.50 -3.01
N GLU A 188 -2.42 -35.13 -3.20
CA GLU A 188 -2.15 -36.44 -2.60
C GLU A 188 -1.78 -36.29 -1.12
N VAL A 189 -2.47 -37.03 -0.25
CA VAL A 189 -2.16 -37.04 1.18
C VAL A 189 -1.11 -38.11 1.45
N ARG A 190 0.14 -37.68 1.68
CA ARG A 190 1.26 -38.58 2.02
C ARG A 190 1.71 -38.37 3.46
N ARG A 191 1.62 -37.13 3.95
CA ARG A 191 2.09 -36.73 5.28
C ARG A 191 1.11 -35.80 6.00
N VAL A 192 0.76 -36.16 7.22
CA VAL A 192 -0.22 -35.46 8.07
C VAL A 192 0.49 -34.77 9.23
N LEU A 193 0.22 -33.48 9.42
CA LEU A 193 0.68 -32.72 10.59
C LEU A 193 -0.40 -32.73 11.69
N VAL A 194 -0.03 -33.07 12.91
CA VAL A 194 -0.91 -33.06 14.09
C VAL A 194 -0.44 -32.02 15.10
N PHE A 195 -1.29 -31.04 15.42
CA PHE A 195 -0.99 -30.02 16.43
C PHE A 195 -2.26 -29.41 17.05
N PHE A 196 -2.41 -29.55 18.37
CA PHE A 196 -3.56 -29.05 19.15
C PHE A 196 -3.22 -27.86 20.07
N GLY A 197 -2.12 -27.16 19.79
CA GLY A 197 -1.71 -25.99 20.56
C GLY A 197 -0.73 -26.32 21.69
N GLY A 198 -0.52 -25.33 22.57
CA GLY A 198 0.54 -25.37 23.59
C GLY A 198 0.29 -26.34 24.76
N SER A 199 -0.97 -26.59 25.10
CA SER A 199 -1.37 -27.38 26.28
C SER A 199 -2.18 -28.63 25.97
N ASP A 200 -3.08 -28.61 24.96
CA ASP A 200 -3.96 -29.75 24.61
C ASP A 200 -4.50 -30.51 25.84
N PRO A 201 -5.24 -29.84 26.73
CA PRO A 201 -5.62 -30.40 28.03
C PRO A 201 -6.50 -31.64 27.93
N HIS A 202 -7.23 -31.80 26.81
CA HIS A 202 -8.15 -32.90 26.55
C HIS A 202 -7.52 -34.07 25.80
N ASN A 203 -6.20 -34.05 25.54
CA ASN A 203 -5.47 -35.09 24.82
C ASN A 203 -6.03 -35.40 23.41
N MET A 204 -6.41 -34.37 22.66
CA MET A 204 -6.88 -34.54 21.28
C MET A 204 -5.76 -35.01 20.34
N THR A 205 -4.50 -34.73 20.68
CA THR A 205 -3.33 -35.30 20.00
C THR A 205 -3.33 -36.83 20.10
N GLY A 206 -3.55 -37.39 21.29
CA GLY A 206 -3.61 -38.84 21.50
C GLY A 206 -4.77 -39.50 20.74
N LEU A 207 -5.96 -38.90 20.80
CA LEU A 207 -7.14 -39.35 20.04
C LEU A 207 -6.88 -39.36 18.52
N THR A 208 -6.16 -38.35 18.03
CA THR A 208 -5.79 -38.26 16.61
C THR A 208 -4.78 -39.32 16.20
N ILE A 209 -3.79 -39.63 17.06
CA ILE A 209 -2.84 -40.73 16.82
C ILE A 209 -3.57 -42.07 16.77
N GLU A 210 -4.58 -42.29 17.63
CA GLU A 210 -5.43 -43.47 17.57
C GLU A 210 -6.15 -43.60 16.23
N ALA A 211 -6.78 -42.52 15.75
CA ALA A 211 -7.43 -42.47 14.44
C ALA A 211 -6.45 -42.77 13.29
N LEU A 212 -5.27 -42.15 13.28
CA LEU A 212 -4.22 -42.35 12.29
C LEU A 212 -3.54 -43.72 12.36
N SER A 213 -3.74 -44.46 13.44
CA SER A 213 -3.21 -45.82 13.61
C SER A 213 -4.11 -46.90 13.01
N GLN A 214 -5.33 -46.54 12.57
CA GLN A 214 -6.22 -47.47 11.88
C GLN A 214 -5.58 -48.02 10.59
N PRO A 215 -5.84 -49.29 10.21
CA PRO A 215 -5.15 -49.94 9.09
C PRO A 215 -5.16 -49.14 7.77
N ALA A 216 -6.29 -48.50 7.45
CA ALA A 216 -6.45 -47.71 6.24
C ALA A 216 -5.56 -46.45 6.16
N LEU A 217 -5.08 -45.93 7.29
CA LEU A 217 -4.31 -44.67 7.38
C LEU A 217 -2.86 -44.89 7.84
N ARG A 218 -2.49 -46.16 8.12
CA ARG A 218 -1.18 -46.52 8.68
C ARG A 218 -0.02 -46.26 7.72
N HIS A 219 -0.30 -46.12 6.43
CA HIS A 219 0.69 -45.83 5.39
C HIS A 219 1.16 -44.37 5.38
N LEU A 220 0.40 -43.44 5.98
CA LEU A 220 0.71 -42.01 5.99
C LEU A 220 1.93 -41.72 6.88
N ALA A 221 2.80 -40.79 6.47
CA ALA A 221 3.74 -40.19 7.40
C ALA A 221 2.99 -39.25 8.35
N VAL A 222 3.38 -39.20 9.62
CA VAL A 222 2.73 -38.34 10.62
C VAL A 222 3.76 -37.56 11.41
N ASP A 223 3.68 -36.24 11.33
CA ASP A 223 4.46 -35.33 12.16
C ASP A 223 3.56 -34.83 13.30
N VAL A 224 3.94 -35.12 14.55
CA VAL A 224 3.21 -34.70 15.75
C VAL A 224 4.02 -33.64 16.48
N VAL A 225 3.46 -32.45 16.67
CA VAL A 225 4.07 -31.41 17.50
C VAL A 225 3.38 -31.41 18.85
N VAL A 226 4.15 -31.56 19.93
CA VAL A 226 3.63 -31.58 21.30
C VAL A 226 4.03 -30.29 22.00
N GLY A 227 3.04 -29.52 22.43
CA GLY A 227 3.25 -28.26 23.14
C GLY A 227 4.02 -28.42 24.46
N ALA A 228 4.68 -27.33 24.89
CA ALA A 228 5.59 -27.36 26.05
C ALA A 228 4.87 -27.70 27.36
N ASN A 229 3.61 -27.29 27.47
CA ASN A 229 2.80 -27.45 28.67
C ASN A 229 1.78 -28.60 28.53
N ASN A 230 2.01 -29.55 27.62
CA ASN A 230 1.09 -30.66 27.39
C ASN A 230 1.23 -31.75 28.48
N PRO A 231 0.21 -31.94 29.34
CA PRO A 231 0.30 -32.90 30.46
C PRO A 231 0.27 -34.36 29.99
N HIS A 232 -0.12 -34.62 28.74
CA HIS A 232 -0.30 -35.96 28.17
C HIS A 232 0.90 -36.43 27.32
N ARG A 233 2.00 -35.66 27.29
CA ARG A 233 3.19 -35.98 26.48
C ARG A 233 3.68 -37.43 26.60
N PRO A 234 3.85 -38.03 27.81
CA PRO A 234 4.33 -39.41 27.91
C PRO A 234 3.40 -40.43 27.22
N MET A 235 2.09 -40.20 27.28
CA MET A 235 1.10 -41.06 26.63
C MET A 235 1.12 -40.89 25.11
N ILE A 236 1.26 -39.65 24.63
CA ILE A 236 1.40 -39.31 23.21
C ILE A 236 2.65 -39.99 22.62
N GLU A 237 3.79 -39.89 23.30
CA GLU A 237 5.06 -40.53 22.89
C GLU A 237 4.93 -42.05 22.76
N LYS A 238 4.30 -42.69 23.74
CA LYS A 238 4.01 -44.13 23.71
C LYS A 238 3.06 -44.52 22.57
N GLY A 239 2.07 -43.69 22.28
CA GLY A 239 1.14 -43.89 21.16
C GLY A 239 1.83 -43.80 19.80
N ALA A 240 2.60 -42.73 19.59
CA ALA A 240 3.35 -42.49 18.36
C ALA A 240 4.38 -43.59 18.07
N ALA A 241 5.08 -44.07 19.09
CA ALA A 241 6.10 -45.12 18.94
C ALA A 241 5.53 -46.46 18.41
N LYS A 242 4.23 -46.71 18.59
CA LYS A 242 3.56 -47.93 18.08
C LYS A 242 3.15 -47.82 16.62
N ARG A 243 3.16 -46.61 16.05
CA ARG A 243 2.72 -46.33 14.69
C ARG A 243 3.93 -46.11 13.78
N PRO A 244 4.05 -46.83 12.65
CA PRO A 244 5.15 -46.62 11.71
C PRO A 244 5.11 -45.20 11.12
N CYS A 245 6.25 -44.69 10.64
CA CYS A 245 6.35 -43.39 9.97
C CYS A 245 5.80 -42.21 10.79
N THR A 246 5.96 -42.24 12.11
CA THR A 246 5.50 -41.17 13.01
C THR A 246 6.68 -40.50 13.67
N ARG A 247 6.76 -39.17 13.59
CA ARG A 247 7.81 -38.37 14.22
C ARG A 247 7.20 -37.38 15.20
N ILE A 248 7.76 -37.33 16.41
CA ILE A 248 7.42 -36.32 17.42
C ILE A 248 8.44 -35.18 17.33
N TYR A 249 7.93 -33.96 17.43
CA TYR A 249 8.71 -32.74 17.52
C TYR A 249 8.45 -32.03 18.83
N GLU A 250 9.53 -31.50 19.37
CA GLU A 250 9.51 -30.57 20.49
C GLU A 250 8.78 -29.26 20.13
N PRO A 251 8.40 -28.45 21.14
CA PRO A 251 7.87 -27.10 20.92
C PRO A 251 8.83 -26.28 20.05
N ARG A 252 8.27 -25.56 19.08
CA ARG A 252 9.05 -24.79 18.10
C ARG A 252 8.55 -23.35 18.02
N PRO A 253 9.41 -22.39 17.64
CA PRO A 253 9.01 -20.98 17.53
C PRO A 253 7.89 -20.73 16.51
N HIS A 254 7.83 -21.52 15.45
CA HIS A 254 6.80 -21.46 14.41
C HIS A 254 6.63 -22.84 13.75
N LEU A 255 5.49 -23.06 13.09
CA LEU A 255 5.18 -24.33 12.41
C LEU A 255 5.32 -24.29 10.89
N ALA A 256 5.62 -23.12 10.32
CA ALA A 256 5.64 -22.89 8.88
C ALA A 256 6.39 -23.97 8.08
N ALA A 257 7.59 -24.38 8.51
CA ALA A 257 8.35 -25.45 7.85
C ALA A 257 7.58 -26.79 7.78
N LEU A 258 7.06 -27.28 8.91
CA LEU A 258 6.29 -28.53 8.95
C LEU A 258 4.98 -28.43 8.17
N MET A 259 4.27 -27.30 8.32
CA MET A 259 3.03 -27.07 7.58
C MET A 259 3.27 -27.01 6.07
N SER A 260 4.39 -26.42 5.66
CA SER A 260 4.76 -26.31 4.26
C SER A 260 5.07 -27.67 3.64
N GLU A 261 5.60 -28.59 4.45
CA GLU A 261 5.78 -29.98 4.04
C GLU A 261 4.44 -30.69 4.03
N ALA A 262 3.58 -30.56 5.04
CA ALA A 262 2.38 -31.38 5.18
C ALA A 262 1.40 -31.26 4.01
N ASP A 263 0.68 -32.36 3.75
CA ASP A 263 -0.36 -32.43 2.73
C ASP A 263 -1.75 -32.22 3.35
N LEU A 264 -1.90 -32.58 4.63
CA LEU A 264 -3.11 -32.44 5.42
C LEU A 264 -2.73 -32.15 6.88
N ALA A 265 -3.52 -31.35 7.58
CA ALA A 265 -3.35 -31.10 9.02
C ALA A 265 -4.55 -31.59 9.84
N ILE A 266 -4.29 -31.92 11.09
CA ILE A 266 -5.31 -32.06 12.13
C ILE A 266 -4.92 -31.19 13.32
N GLY A 267 -5.87 -30.40 13.82
CA GLY A 267 -5.60 -29.58 15.00
C GLY A 267 -6.78 -28.79 15.53
N ALA A 268 -6.49 -27.93 16.50
CA ALA A 268 -7.48 -27.05 17.14
C ALA A 268 -7.93 -25.89 16.23
N GLY A 269 -9.11 -25.34 16.50
CA GLY A 269 -9.75 -24.25 15.77
C GLY A 269 -9.32 -22.83 16.18
N GLY A 270 -8.13 -22.66 16.78
CA GLY A 270 -7.60 -21.36 17.19
C GLY A 270 -6.78 -20.64 16.10
N ALA A 271 -5.85 -19.77 16.52
CA ALA A 271 -5.01 -18.95 15.63
C ALA A 271 -4.21 -19.75 14.57
N THR A 272 -3.92 -21.02 14.84
CA THR A 272 -3.23 -21.93 13.90
C THR A 272 -4.04 -22.19 12.63
N THR A 273 -5.36 -21.98 12.67
CA THR A 273 -6.21 -22.04 11.47
C THR A 273 -5.72 -21.07 10.41
N TRP A 274 -5.38 -19.84 10.79
CA TRP A 274 -4.92 -18.80 9.87
C TRP A 274 -3.53 -19.12 9.30
N GLU A 275 -2.64 -19.68 10.13
CA GLU A 275 -1.32 -20.17 9.70
C GLU A 275 -1.42 -21.27 8.64
N ARG A 276 -2.32 -22.25 8.86
CA ARG A 276 -2.58 -23.33 7.88
C ARG A 276 -3.15 -22.77 6.58
N MET A 277 -4.13 -21.88 6.67
CA MET A 277 -4.77 -21.28 5.50
C MET A 277 -3.78 -20.42 4.69
N CYS A 278 -2.89 -19.67 5.37
CA CYS A 278 -1.83 -18.88 4.72
C CYS A 278 -0.95 -19.74 3.82
N LEU A 279 -0.59 -20.94 4.29
CA LEU A 279 0.20 -21.91 3.53
C LEU A 279 -0.64 -22.80 2.61
N GLY A 280 -1.96 -22.63 2.56
CA GLY A 280 -2.87 -23.48 1.80
C GLY A 280 -2.92 -24.92 2.28
N LEU A 281 -2.64 -25.19 3.56
CA LEU A 281 -2.66 -26.53 4.13
C LEU A 281 -4.10 -26.91 4.50
N PRO A 282 -4.74 -27.85 3.77
CA PRO A 282 -6.07 -28.32 4.14
C PRO A 282 -6.04 -28.91 5.56
N ALA A 283 -7.13 -28.75 6.30
CA ALA A 283 -7.17 -29.18 7.69
C ALA A 283 -8.51 -29.81 8.08
N VAL A 284 -8.42 -30.84 8.93
CA VAL A 284 -9.51 -31.28 9.79
C VAL A 284 -9.34 -30.58 11.13
N VAL A 285 -10.36 -29.84 11.56
CA VAL A 285 -10.35 -29.01 12.75
C VAL A 285 -11.32 -29.58 13.79
N ILE A 286 -10.87 -29.62 15.03
CA ILE A 286 -11.69 -29.94 16.21
C ILE A 286 -11.63 -28.73 17.12
N SER A 287 -12.78 -28.23 17.58
CA SER A 287 -12.80 -27.15 18.56
C SER A 287 -12.58 -27.74 19.96
N ILE A 288 -11.66 -27.15 20.71
CA ILE A 288 -11.31 -27.55 22.08
C ILE A 288 -11.73 -26.51 23.13
N ALA A 289 -12.38 -25.43 22.68
CA ALA A 289 -12.93 -24.37 23.50
C ALA A 289 -14.13 -23.73 22.77
N GLU A 290 -15.07 -23.16 23.53
CA GLU A 290 -16.30 -22.59 22.98
C GLU A 290 -16.04 -21.44 21.99
N ASN A 291 -15.06 -20.57 22.25
CA ASN A 291 -14.68 -19.48 21.34
C ASN A 291 -14.16 -19.94 19.97
N GLN A 292 -13.79 -21.20 19.79
CA GLN A 292 -13.33 -21.73 18.50
C GLN A 292 -14.46 -22.20 17.59
N ARG A 293 -15.66 -22.46 18.14
CA ARG A 293 -16.78 -23.05 17.41
C ARG A 293 -17.32 -22.13 16.31
N PRO A 294 -17.62 -20.83 16.57
CA PRO A 294 -18.27 -19.98 15.56
C PRO A 294 -17.46 -19.88 14.26
N ALA A 295 -16.15 -19.63 14.36
CA ALA A 295 -15.27 -19.54 13.21
C ALA A 295 -15.14 -20.90 12.48
N SER A 296 -15.02 -22.00 13.23
CA SER A 296 -14.90 -23.35 12.64
C SER A 296 -16.16 -23.75 11.87
N GLU A 297 -17.34 -23.47 12.42
CA GLU A 297 -18.62 -23.72 11.77
C GLU A 297 -18.83 -22.83 10.54
N ALA A 298 -18.46 -21.55 10.63
CA ALA A 298 -18.53 -20.62 9.50
C ALA A 298 -17.63 -21.08 8.33
N LEU A 299 -16.38 -21.47 8.62
CA LEU A 299 -15.45 -21.96 7.60
C LEU A 299 -15.88 -23.30 6.99
N GLN A 300 -16.50 -24.19 7.77
CA GLN A 300 -17.09 -25.43 7.27
C GLN A 300 -18.22 -25.15 6.27
N LYS A 301 -19.11 -24.19 6.56
CA LYS A 301 -20.24 -23.83 5.68
C LYS A 301 -19.78 -23.37 4.30
N VAL A 302 -18.62 -22.71 4.21
CA VAL A 302 -18.01 -22.28 2.94
C VAL A 302 -16.96 -23.26 2.40
N ALA A 303 -16.84 -24.44 3.00
CA ALA A 303 -15.95 -25.54 2.62
C ALA A 303 -14.43 -25.23 2.65
N LEU A 304 -14.00 -24.26 3.46
CA LEU A 304 -12.59 -23.87 3.62
C LEU A 304 -11.79 -24.80 4.55
N LEU A 305 -12.47 -25.59 5.39
CA LEU A 305 -11.89 -26.64 6.22
C LEU A 305 -12.90 -27.77 6.44
N ASP A 306 -12.48 -28.88 7.05
CA ASP A 306 -13.39 -29.88 7.62
C ASP A 306 -13.49 -29.70 9.13
N TYR A 307 -14.67 -29.38 9.63
CA TYR A 307 -14.93 -29.29 11.05
C TYR A 307 -15.47 -30.63 11.55
N ALA A 308 -14.67 -31.34 12.35
CA ALA A 308 -15.01 -32.64 12.92
C ALA A 308 -15.96 -32.54 14.12
N GLY A 309 -16.17 -31.34 14.66
CA GLY A 309 -17.04 -31.07 15.80
C GLY A 309 -16.30 -30.53 17.02
N HIS A 310 -17.03 -30.44 18.13
CA HIS A 310 -16.55 -29.96 19.41
C HIS A 310 -16.17 -31.14 20.31
N PHE A 311 -15.07 -31.02 21.05
CA PHE A 311 -14.79 -31.93 22.17
C PHE A 311 -15.91 -31.85 23.22
N PRO A 312 -16.36 -32.94 23.87
CA PRO A 312 -15.87 -34.32 23.80
C PRO A 312 -16.55 -35.21 22.76
N ASP A 313 -17.43 -34.67 21.93
CA ASP A 313 -18.29 -35.47 21.04
C ASP A 313 -17.53 -36.10 19.85
N VAL A 314 -16.30 -35.66 19.60
CA VAL A 314 -15.46 -36.17 18.52
C VAL A 314 -14.82 -37.51 18.91
N THR A 315 -14.91 -38.49 18.00
CA THR A 315 -14.33 -39.84 18.19
C THR A 315 -13.21 -40.13 17.19
N ALA A 316 -12.30 -41.05 17.54
CA ALA A 316 -11.23 -41.50 16.65
C ALA A 316 -11.77 -42.06 15.31
N ASN A 317 -12.91 -42.75 15.34
CA ASN A 317 -13.56 -43.28 14.14
C ASN A 317 -14.08 -42.16 13.22
N HIS A 318 -14.64 -41.09 13.80
CA HIS A 318 -15.09 -39.94 13.02
C HIS A 318 -13.91 -39.24 12.33
N ILE A 319 -12.82 -38.99 13.08
CA ILE A 319 -11.58 -38.41 12.54
C ILE A 319 -11.03 -39.28 11.40
N ALA A 320 -10.92 -40.60 11.61
CA ALA A 320 -10.41 -41.52 10.60
C ALA A 320 -11.30 -41.55 9.34
N SER A 321 -12.62 -41.41 9.50
CA SER A 321 -13.55 -41.33 8.36
C SER A 321 -13.31 -40.07 7.52
N LEU A 322 -13.18 -38.91 8.15
CA LEU A 322 -12.90 -37.64 7.46
C LEU A 322 -11.55 -37.70 6.73
N LEU A 323 -10.52 -38.24 7.39
CA LEU A 323 -9.20 -38.43 6.79
C LEU A 323 -9.25 -39.29 5.52
N ARG A 324 -9.95 -40.43 5.56
CA ARG A 324 -10.11 -41.31 4.39
C ARG A 324 -10.83 -40.58 3.25
N GLN A 325 -11.94 -39.91 3.55
CA GLN A 325 -12.67 -39.13 2.55
C GLN A 325 -11.78 -38.09 1.85
N ARG A 326 -10.82 -37.50 2.57
CA ARG A 326 -9.87 -36.55 1.98
C ARG A 326 -8.77 -37.22 1.17
N CYS A 327 -8.25 -38.35 1.63
CA CYS A 327 -7.32 -39.16 0.82
C CYS A 327 -7.95 -39.58 -0.51
N ASP A 328 -9.26 -39.87 -0.52
CA ASP A 328 -10.01 -40.28 -1.71
C ASP A 328 -10.48 -39.10 -2.59
N ASN A 329 -10.20 -37.85 -2.21
CA ASN A 329 -10.62 -36.65 -2.94
C ASN A 329 -9.48 -35.62 -3.12
N PRO A 330 -8.43 -35.95 -3.92
CA PRO A 330 -7.30 -35.07 -4.14
C PRO A 330 -7.69 -33.75 -4.81
N LYS A 331 -8.65 -33.77 -5.76
CA LYS A 331 -9.14 -32.54 -6.42
C LYS A 331 -9.75 -31.55 -5.43
N GLY A 332 -10.57 -32.03 -4.49
CA GLY A 332 -11.16 -31.19 -3.46
C GLY A 332 -10.12 -30.61 -2.50
N LEU A 333 -9.01 -31.31 -2.25
CA LEU A 333 -7.91 -30.79 -1.44
C LEU A 333 -7.15 -29.67 -2.16
N VAL A 334 -6.90 -29.80 -3.47
CA VAL A 334 -6.28 -28.73 -4.28
C VAL A 334 -7.16 -27.48 -4.28
N GLU A 335 -8.46 -27.65 -4.55
CA GLU A 335 -9.42 -26.54 -4.56
C GLU A 335 -9.45 -25.82 -3.20
N ARG A 336 -9.55 -26.58 -2.10
CA ARG A 336 -9.55 -26.00 -0.75
C ARG A 336 -8.24 -25.29 -0.44
N SER A 337 -7.10 -25.90 -0.76
CA SER A 337 -5.77 -25.28 -0.60
C SER A 337 -5.71 -23.93 -1.30
N LEU A 338 -6.18 -23.83 -2.54
CA LEU A 338 -6.24 -22.58 -3.29
C LEU A 338 -7.15 -21.55 -2.61
N ARG A 339 -8.38 -21.92 -2.27
CA ARG A 339 -9.35 -21.02 -1.64
C ARG A 339 -8.88 -20.51 -0.27
N SER A 340 -8.30 -21.37 0.57
CA SER A 340 -7.73 -20.96 1.85
C SER A 340 -6.62 -19.91 1.70
N ARG A 341 -5.81 -20.02 0.65
CA ARG A 341 -4.76 -19.05 0.35
C ARG A 341 -5.30 -17.68 -0.08
N LEU A 342 -6.50 -17.60 -0.65
CA LEU A 342 -7.13 -16.33 -1.01
C LEU A 342 -7.57 -15.56 0.23
N GLU A 343 -8.08 -16.27 1.24
CA GLU A 343 -8.57 -15.66 2.49
C GLU A 343 -7.43 -15.14 3.37
N VAL A 344 -6.25 -15.79 3.33
CA VAL A 344 -5.12 -15.48 4.22
C VAL A 344 -3.83 -15.42 3.42
N ASP A 345 -3.23 -14.24 3.33
CA ASP A 345 -1.99 -14.00 2.59
C ASP A 345 -0.74 -13.88 3.47
N GLY A 346 -0.92 -13.79 4.79
CA GLY A 346 0.17 -13.62 5.76
C GLY A 346 0.66 -12.19 5.92
N LEU A 347 -0.05 -11.19 5.39
CA LEU A 347 0.35 -9.78 5.43
C LEU A 347 -0.47 -8.95 6.44
N GLY A 348 -1.34 -9.60 7.22
CA GLY A 348 -2.23 -8.93 8.18
C GLY A 348 -1.50 -8.04 9.19
N ALA A 349 -0.38 -8.50 9.74
CA ALA A 349 0.45 -7.69 10.63
C ALA A 349 0.93 -6.39 9.97
N LEU A 350 1.41 -6.46 8.72
CA LEU A 350 1.85 -5.26 7.98
C LEU A 350 0.69 -4.30 7.69
N ARG A 351 -0.52 -4.82 7.41
CA ARG A 351 -1.72 -3.98 7.23
C ARG A 351 -2.07 -3.22 8.49
N VAL A 352 -2.06 -3.89 9.63
CA VAL A 352 -2.35 -3.28 10.94
C VAL A 352 -1.27 -2.25 11.29
N VAL A 353 0.00 -2.56 11.05
CA VAL A 353 1.10 -1.60 11.21
C VAL A 353 0.92 -0.36 10.32
N GLU A 354 0.48 -0.52 9.06
CA GLU A 354 0.24 0.61 8.15
C GLU A 354 -0.92 1.51 8.58
N LEU A 355 -1.80 1.02 9.45
CA LEU A 355 -2.89 1.81 10.05
C LEU A 355 -2.46 2.51 11.34
N LEU A 356 -1.65 1.84 12.17
CA LEU A 356 -1.10 2.38 13.40
C LEU A 356 -0.01 3.43 13.12
N SER A 357 0.84 3.17 12.14
CA SER A 357 1.96 3.99 11.68
C SER A 357 1.91 4.21 10.16
N PRO A 358 1.06 5.13 9.68
CA PRO A 358 0.89 5.42 8.25
C PRO A 358 2.18 5.89 7.59
N SER A 359 2.50 5.30 6.44
CA SER A 359 3.62 5.72 5.62
C SER A 359 3.31 7.01 4.85
N HIS A 360 4.34 7.70 4.35
CA HIS A 360 4.17 8.83 3.44
C HIS A 360 4.05 8.34 1.98
N SER A 361 3.37 9.08 1.10
CA SER A 361 3.20 8.69 -0.31
C SER A 361 4.52 8.49 -1.04
N SER A 362 5.59 9.22 -0.66
CA SER A 362 6.95 9.05 -1.19
C SER A 362 7.59 7.69 -0.89
N ALA A 363 7.02 6.89 0.01
CA ALA A 363 7.47 5.53 0.29
C ALA A 363 6.95 4.51 -0.73
N ILE A 364 5.96 4.87 -1.56
CA ILE A 364 5.41 3.96 -2.57
C ILE A 364 6.50 3.61 -3.58
N ARG A 365 6.61 2.32 -3.87
CA ARG A 365 7.44 1.76 -4.92
C ARG A 365 6.57 0.92 -5.85
N LEU A 366 6.95 0.85 -7.11
CA LEU A 366 6.33 -0.05 -8.07
C LEU A 366 7.29 -1.21 -8.34
N ARG A 367 6.75 -2.42 -8.37
CA ARG A 367 7.41 -3.58 -8.94
C ARG A 367 6.52 -4.22 -10.00
N PRO A 368 7.08 -4.92 -11.01
CA PRO A 368 6.29 -5.76 -11.90
C PRO A 368 5.45 -6.76 -11.10
N ALA A 369 4.24 -7.04 -11.58
CA ALA A 369 3.44 -8.12 -11.07
C ALA A 369 4.12 -9.47 -11.36
N ALA A 370 3.88 -10.45 -10.50
CA ALA A 370 4.32 -11.83 -10.61
C ALA A 370 3.09 -12.76 -10.57
N GLU A 371 3.28 -14.04 -10.93
CA GLU A 371 2.20 -15.04 -10.91
C GLU A 371 1.48 -15.11 -9.55
N ASP A 372 2.22 -14.94 -8.46
CA ASP A 372 1.70 -14.95 -7.08
C ASP A 372 0.76 -13.77 -6.75
N ASP A 373 0.76 -12.69 -7.55
CA ASP A 373 -0.09 -11.52 -7.33
C ASP A 373 -1.53 -11.69 -7.88
N VAL A 374 -1.83 -12.80 -8.56
CA VAL A 374 -3.16 -13.07 -9.14
C VAL A 374 -4.29 -12.88 -8.13
N ALA A 375 -4.08 -13.33 -6.89
CA ALA A 375 -5.03 -13.19 -5.79
C ALA A 375 -5.21 -11.74 -5.34
N LEU A 376 -4.11 -10.98 -5.25
CA LEU A 376 -4.17 -9.56 -4.88
C LEU A 376 -4.96 -8.75 -5.92
N TYR A 377 -4.72 -9.01 -7.21
CA TYR A 377 -5.49 -8.40 -8.30
C TYR A 377 -6.96 -8.80 -8.28
N TYR A 378 -7.27 -10.04 -7.89
CA TYR A 378 -8.66 -10.49 -7.75
C TYR A 378 -9.35 -9.72 -6.63
N ASP A 379 -8.71 -9.60 -5.48
CA ASP A 379 -9.25 -8.90 -4.31
C ASP A 379 -9.51 -7.43 -4.62
N TRP A 380 -8.52 -6.71 -5.15
CA TRP A 380 -8.67 -5.29 -5.46
C TRP A 380 -9.70 -5.00 -6.55
N ARG A 381 -9.95 -5.97 -7.45
CA ARG A 381 -10.97 -5.84 -8.49
C ARG A 381 -12.39 -6.10 -7.97
N ASN A 382 -12.55 -7.05 -7.04
CA ASN A 382 -13.85 -7.45 -6.52
C ASN A 382 -14.22 -6.76 -5.21
N ASP A 383 -13.39 -5.82 -4.75
CA ASP A 383 -13.65 -5.07 -3.54
C ASP A 383 -14.90 -4.20 -3.68
N ARG A 384 -15.85 -4.41 -2.76
CA ARG A 384 -17.21 -3.84 -2.76
C ARG A 384 -17.23 -2.31 -2.64
N ALA A 385 -16.15 -1.68 -2.19
CA ALA A 385 -16.02 -0.23 -2.14
C ALA A 385 -15.84 0.43 -3.52
N THR A 386 -15.47 -0.34 -4.56
CA THR A 386 -15.28 0.17 -5.94
C THR A 386 -16.50 -0.03 -6.84
N SER A 387 -17.50 -0.82 -6.42
CA SER A 387 -18.75 -1.02 -7.17
C SER A 387 -19.78 0.05 -6.84
N ASN A 388 -19.56 1.28 -7.34
CA ASN A 388 -20.64 2.25 -7.44
C ASN A 388 -21.63 1.80 -8.54
N GLY A 389 -22.67 1.05 -8.13
CA GLY A 389 -24.00 1.14 -8.75
C GLY A 389 -24.16 0.78 -10.23
N THR A 390 -23.38 -0.15 -10.79
CA THR A 390 -23.75 -0.83 -12.04
C THR A 390 -24.04 -2.31 -11.77
N GLU A 391 -25.31 -2.70 -11.89
CA GLU A 391 -25.83 -4.07 -11.74
C GLU A 391 -25.28 -5.09 -12.78
N GLU A 392 -24.28 -4.71 -13.59
CA GLU A 392 -23.69 -5.57 -14.65
C GLU A 392 -22.29 -6.10 -14.32
N ALA A 393 -21.70 -5.78 -13.17
CA ALA A 393 -20.45 -6.40 -12.74
C ALA A 393 -20.73 -7.82 -12.18
N SER A 394 -21.07 -8.77 -13.05
CA SER A 394 -21.01 -10.19 -12.70
C SER A 394 -19.61 -10.48 -12.17
N SER A 395 -19.49 -10.86 -10.89
CA SER A 395 -18.22 -11.28 -10.29
C SER A 395 -17.51 -12.22 -11.27
N LEU A 396 -16.34 -11.83 -11.78
CA LEU A 396 -15.58 -12.75 -12.61
C LEU A 396 -15.30 -14.00 -11.76
N SER A 397 -15.61 -15.18 -12.27
CA SER A 397 -15.21 -16.41 -11.58
C SER A 397 -13.70 -16.41 -11.39
N TRP A 398 -13.24 -16.99 -10.29
CA TRP A 398 -11.80 -17.14 -10.01
C TRP A 398 -11.05 -17.70 -11.22
N ASP A 399 -11.59 -18.73 -11.87
CA ASP A 399 -10.99 -19.36 -13.06
C ASP A 399 -10.84 -18.39 -14.23
N ARG A 400 -11.84 -17.54 -14.48
CA ARG A 400 -11.78 -16.51 -15.54
C ARG A 400 -10.74 -15.45 -15.20
N HIS A 401 -10.64 -15.05 -13.94
CA HIS A 401 -9.65 -14.07 -13.49
C HIS A 401 -8.24 -14.63 -13.58
N GLN A 402 -8.03 -15.87 -13.16
CA GLN A 402 -6.74 -16.53 -13.25
C GLN A 402 -6.29 -16.64 -14.72
N ALA A 403 -7.16 -17.08 -15.61
CA ALA A 403 -6.86 -17.12 -17.05
C ALA A 403 -6.52 -15.74 -17.62
N TRP A 404 -7.29 -14.71 -17.26
CA TRP A 404 -7.03 -13.33 -17.66
C TRP A 404 -5.70 -12.81 -17.13
N PHE A 405 -5.39 -13.04 -15.85
CA PHE A 405 -4.17 -12.55 -15.23
C PHE A 405 -2.94 -13.20 -15.86
N THR A 406 -2.97 -14.52 -16.08
CA THR A 406 -1.89 -15.25 -16.76
C THR A 406 -1.67 -14.75 -18.19
N ASP A 407 -2.74 -14.50 -18.95
CA ASP A 407 -2.65 -13.93 -20.30
C ASP A 407 -1.99 -12.53 -20.27
N LYS A 408 -2.41 -11.68 -19.32
CA LYS A 408 -1.91 -10.31 -19.20
C LYS A 408 -0.50 -10.20 -18.62
N LEU A 409 -0.09 -11.11 -17.76
CA LEU A 409 1.22 -11.09 -17.10
C LEU A 409 2.39 -11.14 -18.11
N HIS A 410 2.17 -11.79 -19.26
CA HIS A 410 3.17 -11.94 -20.32
C HIS A 410 2.91 -11.04 -21.53
N ASP A 411 1.84 -10.24 -21.51
CA ASP A 411 1.50 -9.33 -22.58
C ASP A 411 2.36 -8.07 -22.48
N SER A 412 3.29 -7.89 -23.43
CA SER A 412 4.15 -6.69 -23.49
C SER A 412 3.35 -5.40 -23.68
N ASN A 413 2.11 -5.51 -24.17
CA ASN A 413 1.21 -4.37 -24.29
C ASN A 413 0.38 -4.14 -23.03
N SER A 414 0.45 -5.01 -22.03
CA SER A 414 -0.25 -4.81 -20.78
C SER A 414 0.67 -4.98 -19.57
N PRO A 415 1.62 -4.06 -19.34
CA PRO A 415 2.47 -4.15 -18.18
C PRO A 415 1.64 -3.93 -16.90
N LEU A 416 1.72 -4.90 -15.99
CA LEU A 416 1.07 -4.91 -14.68
C LEU A 416 2.10 -4.60 -13.60
N PHE A 417 1.79 -3.67 -12.70
CA PHE A 417 2.62 -3.32 -11.56
C PHE A 417 1.85 -3.38 -10.25
N VAL A 418 2.55 -3.83 -9.21
CA VAL A 418 2.09 -3.77 -7.82
C VAL A 418 2.74 -2.56 -7.14
N ALA A 419 1.91 -1.76 -6.48
CA ALA A 419 2.35 -0.69 -5.59
C ALA A 419 2.62 -1.26 -4.20
N GLU A 420 3.83 -1.03 -3.69
CA GLU A 420 4.26 -1.54 -2.39
C GLU A 420 4.82 -0.44 -1.50
N VAL A 421 4.59 -0.60 -0.19
CA VAL A 421 5.17 0.25 0.85
C VAL A 421 5.70 -0.67 1.95
N SER A 422 6.99 -0.59 2.23
CA SER A 422 7.64 -1.39 3.29
C SER A 422 7.30 -2.89 3.22
N GLY A 423 7.29 -3.45 2.01
CA GLY A 423 6.97 -4.86 1.75
C GLY A 423 5.48 -5.24 1.73
N LEU A 424 4.58 -4.28 1.98
CA LEU A 424 3.14 -4.46 1.89
C LEU A 424 2.62 -4.01 0.51
N PRO A 425 1.97 -4.89 -0.27
CA PRO A 425 1.18 -4.51 -1.43
C PRO A 425 -0.01 -3.65 -1.00
N VAL A 426 -0.08 -2.43 -1.56
CA VAL A 426 -1.07 -1.41 -1.20
C VAL A 426 -1.89 -0.95 -2.42
N GLY A 427 -1.69 -1.56 -3.58
CA GLY A 427 -2.47 -1.30 -4.77
C GLY A 427 -1.81 -1.85 -6.03
N GLN A 428 -2.44 -1.56 -7.16
CA GLN A 428 -1.91 -1.90 -8.48
C GLN A 428 -2.03 -0.72 -9.44
N ILE A 429 -1.19 -0.74 -10.46
CA ILE A 429 -1.34 0.07 -11.65
C ILE A 429 -1.00 -0.79 -12.87
N ARG A 430 -1.90 -0.83 -13.84
CA ARG A 430 -1.74 -1.57 -15.09
C ARG A 430 -1.95 -0.65 -16.27
N PHE A 431 -1.32 -1.01 -17.38
CA PHE A 431 -1.47 -0.31 -18.64
C PHE A 431 -2.07 -1.25 -19.70
N GLU A 432 -2.77 -0.70 -20.68
CA GLU A 432 -3.15 -1.40 -21.90
C GLU A 432 -2.74 -0.54 -23.09
N THR A 433 -1.68 -0.93 -23.78
CA THR A 433 -1.07 -0.16 -24.86
C THR A 433 -1.57 -0.64 -26.21
N GLU A 434 -2.26 0.22 -26.94
CA GLU A 434 -2.64 0.00 -28.33
C GLU A 434 -2.03 1.10 -29.21
N LYS A 435 -1.16 0.69 -30.15
CA LYS A 435 -0.45 1.59 -31.08
C LYS A 435 0.37 2.68 -30.36
N SER A 436 -0.16 3.89 -30.25
CA SER A 436 0.50 5.05 -29.63
C SER A 436 -0.23 5.53 -28.37
N GLU A 437 -1.12 4.72 -27.81
CA GLU A 437 -2.02 5.06 -26.68
C GLU A 437 -2.04 3.92 -25.65
N ALA A 438 -2.15 4.27 -24.37
CA ALA A 438 -2.01 3.43 -23.18
C ALA A 438 -3.15 3.79 -22.26
N LEU A 439 -4.08 2.88 -22.05
CA LEU A 439 -5.06 3.04 -21.00
C LEU A 439 -4.40 2.78 -19.64
N ILE A 440 -4.65 3.60 -18.62
CA ILE A 440 -4.24 3.31 -17.24
C ILE A 440 -5.45 2.85 -16.45
N ASP A 441 -5.27 1.76 -15.73
CA ASP A 441 -6.17 1.33 -14.66
C ASP A 441 -5.35 1.16 -13.39
N TYR A 442 -5.86 1.66 -12.26
CA TYR A 442 -5.19 1.57 -10.97
C TYR A 442 -6.22 1.42 -9.86
N SER A 443 -5.80 0.78 -8.78
CA SER A 443 -6.60 0.68 -7.55
C SER A 443 -5.69 0.67 -6.34
N LEU A 444 -6.20 1.18 -5.22
CA LEU A 444 -5.52 1.17 -3.93
C LEU A 444 -6.29 0.29 -2.96
N ASP A 445 -5.54 -0.38 -2.08
CA ASP A 445 -6.10 -1.19 -1.00
C ASP A 445 -6.88 -0.31 -0.01
N PRO A 446 -8.03 -0.77 0.53
CA PRO A 446 -8.82 -0.02 1.53
C PRO A 446 -8.05 0.50 2.73
N ILE A 447 -6.93 -0.12 3.10
CA ILE A 447 -6.09 0.35 4.20
C ILE A 447 -5.41 1.69 3.92
N VAL A 448 -5.21 2.05 2.64
CA VAL A 448 -4.55 3.30 2.21
C VAL A 448 -5.44 4.24 1.38
N GLN A 449 -6.68 3.85 1.05
CA GLN A 449 -7.63 4.72 0.37
C GLN A 449 -7.91 6.01 1.17
N GLY A 450 -8.19 7.10 0.45
CA GLY A 450 -8.48 8.41 1.04
C GLY A 450 -7.26 9.19 1.55
N ARG A 451 -6.04 8.64 1.39
CA ARG A 451 -4.78 9.31 1.76
C ARG A 451 -4.22 10.25 0.66
N GLY A 452 -4.89 10.34 -0.48
CA GLY A 452 -4.43 11.15 -1.62
C GLY A 452 -3.20 10.57 -2.32
N TRP A 453 -3.04 9.25 -2.31
CA TRP A 453 -1.89 8.54 -2.91
C TRP A 453 -2.06 8.29 -4.41
N GLU A 454 -3.29 8.40 -4.92
CA GLU A 454 -3.67 8.13 -6.29
C GLU A 454 -2.84 8.95 -7.29
N PRO A 455 -2.66 10.29 -7.13
CA PRO A 455 -1.84 11.07 -8.06
C PRO A 455 -0.36 10.64 -8.06
N HIS A 456 0.16 10.25 -6.89
CA HIS A 456 1.54 9.79 -6.77
C HIS A 456 1.73 8.43 -7.44
N LEU A 457 0.80 7.50 -7.26
CA LEU A 457 0.81 6.18 -7.90
C LEU A 457 0.79 6.30 -9.43
N VAL A 458 -0.09 7.14 -9.98
CA VAL A 458 -0.16 7.40 -11.43
C VAL A 458 1.14 8.04 -11.95
N ALA A 459 1.73 8.99 -11.21
CA ALA A 459 3.00 9.60 -11.58
C ALA A 459 4.16 8.60 -11.60
N LEU A 460 4.22 7.69 -10.61
CA LEU A 460 5.20 6.60 -10.56
C LEU A 460 5.01 5.63 -11.73
N GLY A 461 3.77 5.24 -12.04
CA GLY A 461 3.46 4.34 -13.16
C GLY A 461 3.83 4.96 -14.51
N GLY A 462 3.50 6.24 -14.71
CA GLY A 462 3.90 6.98 -15.91
C GLY A 462 5.42 7.05 -16.08
N THR A 463 6.20 6.99 -15.01
CA THR A 463 7.67 6.92 -15.08
C THR A 463 8.17 5.60 -15.63
N HIS A 464 7.54 4.48 -15.26
CA HIS A 464 7.88 3.16 -15.79
C HIS A 464 7.48 3.01 -17.25
N LEU A 465 6.32 3.53 -17.65
CA LEU A 465 5.87 3.47 -19.04
C LEU A 465 6.78 4.28 -19.99
N ARG A 466 7.45 5.34 -19.52
CA ARG A 466 8.42 6.13 -20.33
C ARG A 466 9.66 5.33 -20.78
N GLN A 467 9.91 4.15 -20.21
CA GLN A 467 10.96 3.23 -20.64
C GLN A 467 10.50 2.33 -21.81
N ILE A 468 9.21 2.36 -22.14
CA ILE A 468 8.57 1.68 -23.27
C ILE A 468 8.33 2.75 -24.38
N PRO A 469 8.57 2.46 -25.68
CA PRO A 469 8.40 3.42 -26.77
C PRO A 469 7.00 4.09 -26.76
N PRO A 470 6.87 5.32 -27.26
CA PRO A 470 5.94 6.33 -26.75
C PRO A 470 4.46 5.91 -26.80
N VAL A 471 3.81 5.99 -25.64
CA VAL A 471 2.39 5.65 -25.47
C VAL A 471 1.65 6.78 -24.72
N ARG A 472 0.56 7.33 -25.30
CA ARG A 472 -0.31 8.37 -24.71
C ARG A 472 -1.20 7.78 -23.62
N LEU A 473 -1.16 8.33 -22.41
CA LEU A 473 -1.96 7.85 -21.28
C LEU A 473 -3.43 8.33 -21.37
N HIS A 474 -4.39 7.41 -21.55
CA HIS A 474 -5.83 7.66 -21.50
C HIS A 474 -6.43 7.03 -20.24
N ALA A 475 -7.00 7.83 -19.34
CA ALA A 475 -7.98 7.35 -18.38
C ALA A 475 -9.36 7.72 -18.95
N ALA A 476 -10.02 6.78 -19.63
CA ALA A 476 -11.29 7.06 -20.33
C ALA A 476 -12.49 7.08 -19.35
N PRO A 477 -13.55 7.83 -19.72
CA PRO A 477 -14.72 7.13 -20.25
C PRO A 477 -14.96 7.45 -21.74
N GLN A 478 -15.74 6.57 -22.37
CA GLN A 478 -15.90 6.36 -23.81
C GLN A 478 -16.06 7.60 -24.71
N LYS A 479 -15.42 7.48 -25.89
CA LYS A 479 -15.76 8.06 -27.21
C LYS A 479 -16.50 9.40 -27.21
N GLU A 480 -15.74 10.49 -27.36
CA GLU A 480 -15.95 11.55 -28.35
C GLU A 480 -14.75 12.54 -28.33
N ALA A 481 -14.69 13.47 -29.28
CA ALA A 481 -13.61 14.45 -29.54
C ALA A 481 -12.93 15.05 -28.28
N PRO A 482 -11.68 15.57 -28.34
CA PRO A 482 -10.95 16.04 -27.16
C PRO A 482 -11.80 16.99 -26.31
N LEU A 483 -12.16 16.50 -25.12
CA LEU A 483 -13.01 17.16 -24.15
C LEU A 483 -12.12 17.82 -23.10
N PHE A 484 -12.55 18.98 -22.60
CA PHE A 484 -11.93 19.56 -21.41
C PHE A 484 -12.09 18.59 -20.24
N LEU A 485 -10.99 18.29 -19.55
CA LEU A 485 -11.00 17.53 -18.31
C LEU A 485 -11.72 18.33 -17.22
N ARG A 486 -12.51 17.65 -16.39
CA ARG A 486 -13.16 18.19 -15.19
C ARG A 486 -13.10 17.13 -14.09
N MET A 487 -12.68 17.50 -12.89
CA MET A 487 -12.79 16.61 -11.73
C MET A 487 -14.22 16.66 -11.17
N SER A 488 -14.87 15.51 -11.03
CA SER A 488 -16.10 15.34 -10.26
C SER A 488 -15.81 14.55 -8.99
N ARG A 489 -16.27 15.05 -7.83
CA ARG A 489 -16.28 14.33 -6.55
C ARG A 489 -17.73 13.97 -6.20
N PRO A 490 -18.09 12.71 -5.90
CA PRO A 490 -19.37 12.40 -5.28
C PRO A 490 -19.39 12.94 -3.83
N GLY A 491 -20.45 13.67 -3.46
CA GLY A 491 -20.75 13.97 -2.05
C GLY A 491 -20.13 15.22 -1.42
N MET A 492 -19.39 16.04 -2.16
CA MET A 492 -18.90 17.33 -1.65
C MET A 492 -19.82 18.45 -2.14
N SER A 493 -20.64 19.03 -1.25
CA SER A 493 -21.26 20.32 -1.55
C SER A 493 -20.13 21.32 -1.76
N ILE A 494 -20.13 21.96 -2.91
CA ILE A 494 -19.24 23.08 -3.19
C ILE A 494 -19.64 24.15 -2.18
N VAL A 495 -18.85 24.31 -1.11
CA VAL A 495 -18.90 25.53 -0.31
C VAL A 495 -18.53 26.63 -1.29
N SER A 496 -19.55 27.42 -1.63
CA SER A 496 -19.49 28.51 -2.57
C SER A 496 -18.69 29.66 -1.97
N ASP A 497 -17.37 29.60 -2.09
CA ASP A 497 -16.61 30.84 -2.27
C ASP A 497 -16.40 31.01 -3.77
N ALA A 498 -17.10 31.99 -4.32
CA ALA A 498 -17.29 32.25 -5.74
C ALA A 498 -15.98 32.63 -6.47
N LYS A 499 -15.05 31.69 -6.65
CA LYS A 499 -14.00 31.81 -7.66
C LYS A 499 -14.56 31.38 -9.02
N ALA A 500 -14.42 32.25 -10.02
CA ALA A 500 -14.88 31.99 -11.38
C ALA A 500 -14.24 30.71 -11.93
N THR A 501 -15.04 29.82 -12.52
CA THR A 501 -14.55 28.62 -13.19
C THR A 501 -14.18 28.95 -14.63
N PHE A 502 -12.90 28.83 -15.00
CA PHE A 502 -12.42 29.04 -16.37
C PHE A 502 -12.19 27.74 -17.14
N SER A 503 -12.26 27.83 -18.46
CA SER A 503 -11.77 26.84 -19.41
C SER A 503 -10.40 27.26 -19.95
N ILE A 504 -9.41 26.39 -19.77
CA ILE A 504 -8.01 26.69 -19.98
C ILE A 504 -7.42 25.67 -20.96
N ALA A 505 -6.99 26.12 -22.11
CA ALA A 505 -6.22 25.33 -23.06
C ALA A 505 -4.72 25.52 -22.83
N VAL A 506 -3.92 24.48 -23.08
CA VAL A 506 -2.46 24.56 -23.13
C VAL A 506 -1.98 23.89 -24.40
N LEU A 507 -1.18 24.61 -25.21
CA LEU A 507 -0.46 24.08 -26.36
C LEU A 507 1.04 24.03 -26.04
N SER A 508 1.65 22.86 -26.23
CA SER A 508 3.09 22.64 -26.02
C SER A 508 3.62 21.65 -27.05
N ASP A 509 4.87 21.76 -27.47
CA ASP A 509 5.41 20.77 -28.40
C ASP A 509 5.50 19.39 -27.73
N ARG A 510 5.18 18.32 -28.47
CA ARG A 510 5.13 16.94 -27.94
C ARG A 510 6.44 16.51 -27.27
N SER A 511 7.58 16.98 -27.78
CA SER A 511 8.91 16.69 -27.27
C SER A 511 9.43 17.72 -26.28
N SER A 512 8.61 18.68 -25.84
CA SER A 512 9.06 19.70 -24.89
C SER A 512 9.47 19.09 -23.55
N TRP A 513 10.58 19.58 -23.02
CA TRP A 513 11.06 19.23 -21.68
C TRP A 513 10.13 19.78 -20.58
N LEU A 514 9.31 20.80 -20.90
CA LEU A 514 8.40 21.45 -19.97
C LEU A 514 7.13 20.62 -19.71
N ASN A 515 6.84 19.61 -20.54
CA ASN A 515 5.59 18.84 -20.48
C ASN A 515 5.35 18.17 -19.10
N GLY A 516 6.40 17.72 -18.41
CA GLY A 516 6.27 17.18 -17.04
C GLY A 516 5.73 18.20 -16.04
N PHE A 517 6.08 19.49 -16.20
CA PHE A 517 5.61 20.59 -15.35
C PHE A 517 4.21 21.08 -15.74
N ILE A 518 3.88 21.07 -17.04
CA ILE A 518 2.54 21.40 -17.54
C ILE A 518 1.48 20.43 -16.99
N GLN A 519 1.84 19.16 -16.82
CA GLN A 519 0.95 18.18 -16.19
C GLN A 519 0.58 18.58 -14.76
N ARG A 520 1.56 19.01 -13.94
CA ARG A 520 1.34 19.52 -12.58
C ARG A 520 0.42 20.74 -12.58
N LEU A 521 0.70 21.71 -13.45
CA LEU A 521 -0.11 22.92 -13.62
C LEU A 521 -1.56 22.61 -14.00
N SER A 522 -1.75 21.68 -14.93
CA SER A 522 -3.07 21.25 -15.39
C SER A 522 -3.85 20.61 -14.24
N PHE A 523 -3.21 19.79 -13.41
CA PHE A 523 -3.83 19.20 -12.23
C PHE A 523 -4.20 20.25 -11.18
N ASP A 524 -3.31 21.21 -10.91
CA ASP A 524 -3.57 22.30 -9.96
C ASP A 524 -4.85 23.06 -10.36
N TRP A 525 -5.00 23.41 -11.65
CA TRP A 525 -6.20 24.05 -12.18
C TRP A 525 -7.45 23.16 -12.11
N LEU A 526 -7.34 21.87 -12.43
CA LEU A 526 -8.45 20.93 -12.30
C LEU A 526 -8.93 20.79 -10.85
N SER A 527 -8.00 20.80 -9.89
CA SER A 527 -8.27 20.62 -8.47
C SER A 527 -9.07 21.76 -7.85
N ILE A 528 -8.91 22.98 -8.38
CA ILE A 528 -9.65 24.19 -7.96
C ILE A 528 -10.90 24.44 -8.82
N GLY A 529 -11.28 23.47 -9.65
CA GLY A 529 -12.57 23.45 -10.37
C GLY A 529 -12.52 23.97 -11.81
N HIS A 530 -11.36 24.37 -12.34
CA HIS A 530 -11.23 24.77 -13.74
C HIS A 530 -11.36 23.57 -14.69
N ARG A 531 -11.61 23.89 -15.96
CA ARG A 531 -11.64 22.93 -17.07
C ARG A 531 -10.34 23.05 -17.84
N VAL A 532 -9.60 21.95 -18.02
CA VAL A 532 -8.30 22.02 -18.70
C VAL A 532 -8.26 21.14 -19.96
N LEU A 533 -7.76 21.70 -21.05
CA LEU A 533 -7.47 21.00 -22.31
C LEU A 533 -5.99 21.15 -22.64
N TRP A 534 -5.20 20.11 -22.46
CA TRP A 534 -3.78 20.12 -22.83
C TRP A 534 -3.56 19.32 -24.11
N VAL A 535 -3.00 19.97 -25.14
CA VAL A 535 -2.78 19.39 -26.47
C VAL A 535 -1.37 19.68 -26.99
N HIS A 536 -0.95 18.89 -27.98
CA HIS A 536 0.39 19.02 -28.58
C HIS A 536 0.40 19.45 -30.04
N HIS A 537 -0.77 19.67 -30.64
CA HIS A 537 -0.88 20.14 -32.01
C HIS A 537 -1.98 21.19 -32.09
N LYS A 538 -1.72 22.29 -32.80
CA LYS A 538 -2.67 23.41 -32.91
C LYS A 538 -4.05 23.03 -33.47
N ALA A 539 -4.16 21.95 -34.24
CA ALA A 539 -5.45 21.46 -34.75
C ALA A 539 -6.35 20.82 -33.67
N ASP A 540 -5.77 20.40 -32.55
CA ASP A 540 -6.47 19.75 -31.45
C ASP A 540 -7.03 20.74 -30.44
N LEU A 541 -6.65 22.02 -30.57
CA LEU A 541 -7.16 23.12 -29.78
C LEU A 541 -8.68 23.27 -29.94
N ARG A 542 -9.34 23.68 -28.85
CA ARG A 542 -10.79 23.93 -28.79
C ARG A 542 -11.04 25.25 -28.08
N PRO A 543 -12.12 25.99 -28.45
CA PRO A 543 -12.45 27.25 -27.80
C PRO A 543 -12.46 27.15 -26.26
N ALA A 544 -11.81 28.10 -25.60
CA ALA A 544 -11.70 28.20 -24.16
C ALA A 544 -11.63 29.68 -23.73
N ASP A 545 -11.61 29.95 -22.42
CA ASP A 545 -11.35 31.30 -21.92
C ASP A 545 -9.90 31.69 -22.20
N PHE A 546 -8.94 30.84 -21.85
CA PHE A 546 -7.50 31.11 -22.00
C PHE A 546 -6.80 30.00 -22.78
N CYS A 547 -5.77 30.34 -23.55
CA CYS A 547 -4.85 29.37 -24.15
C CYS A 547 -3.41 29.73 -23.80
N PHE A 548 -2.68 28.84 -23.14
CA PHE A 548 -1.26 29.01 -22.84
C PHE A 548 -0.39 28.29 -23.88
N TYR A 549 0.52 29.00 -24.52
CA TYR A 549 1.50 28.47 -25.48
C TYR A 549 2.84 28.27 -24.76
N LEU A 550 3.02 27.12 -24.13
CA LEU A 550 4.15 26.83 -23.25
C LEU A 550 5.15 25.94 -23.96
N SER A 551 6.35 26.46 -24.22
CA SER A 551 7.39 25.75 -24.99
C SER A 551 6.83 25.20 -26.33
N CYS A 552 6.16 26.09 -27.07
CA CYS A 552 5.46 25.81 -28.31
C CYS A 552 6.20 26.42 -29.50
N GLY A 553 6.75 25.61 -30.39
CA GLY A 553 7.39 26.06 -31.62
C GLY A 553 6.43 26.23 -32.80
N GLN A 554 5.14 25.96 -32.62
CA GLN A 554 4.13 26.02 -33.67
C GLN A 554 3.59 27.45 -33.84
N ILE A 555 3.55 27.93 -35.09
CA ILE A 555 2.85 29.18 -35.42
C ILE A 555 1.35 28.90 -35.48
N VAL A 556 0.60 29.58 -34.61
CA VAL A 556 -0.86 29.45 -34.48
C VAL A 556 -1.55 30.55 -35.29
N PRO A 557 -2.39 30.20 -36.27
CA PRO A 557 -3.02 31.19 -37.15
C PRO A 557 -4.09 32.00 -36.40
N GLN A 558 -4.36 33.22 -36.85
CA GLN A 558 -5.33 34.14 -36.24
C GLN A 558 -6.73 33.53 -36.04
N LYS A 559 -7.17 32.65 -36.95
CA LYS A 559 -8.44 31.91 -36.85
C LYS A 559 -8.54 31.02 -35.59
N ILE A 560 -7.41 30.55 -35.07
CA ILE A 560 -7.35 29.76 -33.83
C ILE A 560 -7.18 30.70 -32.63
N LEU A 561 -6.34 31.72 -32.74
CA LEU A 561 -6.16 32.72 -31.67
C LEU A 561 -7.48 33.41 -31.29
N SER A 562 -8.35 33.69 -32.27
CA SER A 562 -9.67 34.31 -32.06
C SER A 562 -10.68 33.41 -31.32
N GLN A 563 -10.32 32.17 -30.98
CA GLN A 563 -11.17 31.24 -30.22
C GLN A 563 -11.00 31.38 -28.69
N TYR A 564 -10.09 32.24 -28.25
CA TYR A 564 -9.75 32.44 -26.85
C TYR A 564 -9.90 33.91 -26.47
N ARG A 565 -10.23 34.18 -25.21
CA ARG A 565 -10.23 35.55 -24.68
C ARG A 565 -8.80 36.08 -24.55
N HIS A 566 -7.89 35.20 -24.10
CA HIS A 566 -6.47 35.49 -23.98
C HIS A 566 -5.61 34.32 -24.49
N ASN A 567 -4.55 34.67 -25.21
CA ASN A 567 -3.57 33.80 -25.84
C ASN A 567 -2.21 34.09 -25.19
N LEU A 568 -1.81 33.29 -24.22
CA LEU A 568 -0.77 33.63 -23.28
C LEU A 568 0.52 32.90 -23.60
N VAL A 569 1.63 33.64 -23.68
CA VAL A 569 2.97 33.10 -23.95
C VAL A 569 3.88 33.43 -22.76
N VAL A 570 4.69 32.47 -22.33
CA VAL A 570 5.76 32.69 -21.36
C VAL A 570 7.10 32.62 -22.08
N HIS A 571 7.94 33.64 -21.86
CA HIS A 571 9.22 33.79 -22.54
C HIS A 571 10.30 34.31 -21.58
N GLU A 572 11.49 33.73 -21.58
CA GLU A 572 12.51 33.98 -20.56
C GLU A 572 13.39 35.19 -20.88
N SER A 573 12.80 36.34 -21.21
CA SER A 573 13.52 37.60 -21.40
C SER A 573 12.68 38.83 -21.03
N ASP A 574 13.34 40.00 -20.93
CA ASP A 574 12.74 41.27 -20.51
C ASP A 574 12.11 42.03 -21.69
N LEU A 575 11.26 41.36 -22.47
CA LEU A 575 10.73 41.85 -23.75
C LEU A 575 10.48 43.38 -23.79
N PRO A 576 10.98 44.10 -24.83
CA PRO A 576 11.32 43.61 -26.17
C PRO A 576 12.76 43.11 -26.33
N LYS A 577 13.58 43.11 -25.27
CA LYS A 577 14.92 42.53 -25.31
C LYS A 577 14.89 41.02 -25.18
N GLY A 578 15.71 40.32 -25.96
CA GLY A 578 15.89 38.88 -25.95
C GLY A 578 14.76 38.10 -26.62
N ARG A 579 14.12 38.64 -27.67
CA ARG A 579 13.12 37.89 -28.46
C ARG A 579 13.71 36.63 -29.08
N GLY A 580 12.86 35.78 -29.65
CA GLY A 580 13.31 34.65 -30.46
C GLY A 580 13.47 33.38 -29.65
N TRP A 581 14.61 32.69 -29.76
CA TRP A 581 14.72 31.30 -29.31
C TRP A 581 15.79 31.08 -28.25
N SER A 582 15.53 30.16 -27.33
CA SER A 582 16.46 29.77 -26.25
C SER A 582 16.99 30.95 -25.41
N PRO A 583 16.15 31.94 -25.03
CA PRO A 583 16.60 33.18 -24.39
C PRO A 583 17.32 32.93 -23.05
N LEU A 584 16.86 31.97 -22.24
CA LEU A 584 17.55 31.56 -21.00
C LEU A 584 19.01 31.17 -21.29
N THR A 585 19.20 30.30 -22.27
CA THR A 585 20.50 29.69 -22.57
C THR A 585 21.48 30.71 -23.13
N TRP A 586 21.01 31.67 -23.94
CA TRP A 586 21.86 32.72 -24.47
C TRP A 586 22.24 33.76 -23.42
N GLN A 587 21.30 34.18 -22.58
CA GLN A 587 21.60 35.11 -21.50
C GLN A 587 22.63 34.56 -20.52
N ILE A 588 22.60 33.25 -20.23
CA ILE A 588 23.63 32.60 -19.43
C ILE A 588 25.00 32.64 -20.13
N LEU A 589 25.05 32.47 -21.45
CA LEU A 589 26.30 32.63 -22.20
C LEU A 589 26.79 34.07 -22.26
N ASP A 590 25.88 35.05 -22.21
CA ASP A 590 26.20 36.47 -22.09
C ASP A 590 26.67 36.85 -20.66
N GLY A 591 26.83 35.86 -19.77
CA GLY A 591 27.30 36.05 -18.39
C GLY A 591 26.21 36.52 -17.42
N LYS A 592 24.94 36.47 -17.81
CA LYS A 592 23.83 36.83 -16.92
C LYS A 592 23.47 35.66 -16.01
N ASN A 593 23.36 35.96 -14.72
CA ASN A 593 22.89 35.04 -13.69
C ASN A 593 21.50 35.42 -13.14
N ARG A 594 20.95 36.54 -13.59
CA ARG A 594 19.59 36.98 -13.24
C ARG A 594 18.77 37.07 -14.51
N ILE A 595 17.78 36.20 -14.65
CA ILE A 595 17.04 36.00 -15.89
C ILE A 595 15.57 36.38 -15.67
N PRO A 596 15.05 37.35 -16.42
CA PRO A 596 13.63 37.69 -16.39
C PRO A 596 12.80 36.63 -17.12
N VAL A 597 11.61 36.35 -16.63
CA VAL A 597 10.60 35.51 -17.29
C VAL A 597 9.32 36.31 -17.41
N THR A 598 8.80 36.41 -18.62
CA THR A 598 7.73 37.34 -18.99
C THR A 598 6.52 36.58 -19.50
N LEU A 599 5.35 36.87 -18.92
CA LEU A 599 4.05 36.46 -19.43
C LEU A 599 3.45 37.59 -20.26
N PHE A 600 3.12 37.33 -21.52
CA PHE A 600 2.58 38.32 -22.44
C PHE A 600 1.50 37.73 -23.35
N GLU A 601 0.71 38.61 -23.97
CA GLU A 601 -0.33 38.26 -24.94
C GLU A 601 0.30 37.93 -26.31
N ALA A 602 -0.15 36.86 -26.96
CA ALA A 602 0.30 36.49 -28.29
C ALA A 602 -0.19 37.53 -29.30
N ALA A 603 0.73 38.06 -30.11
CA ALA A 603 0.45 39.01 -31.17
C ALA A 603 0.86 38.46 -32.54
N GLU A 604 0.45 39.12 -33.62
CA GLU A 604 0.80 38.74 -35.00
C GLU A 604 2.32 38.71 -35.21
N LYS A 605 3.04 39.64 -34.60
CA LYS A 605 4.51 39.66 -34.56
C LYS A 605 5.01 38.88 -33.34
N VAL A 606 6.01 38.04 -33.58
CA VAL A 606 6.65 37.20 -32.55
C VAL A 606 7.17 38.06 -31.40
N ASP A 607 6.80 37.66 -30.18
CA ASP A 607 7.21 38.26 -28.90
C ASP A 607 6.96 39.77 -28.78
N SER A 608 5.84 40.27 -29.33
CA SER A 608 5.55 41.71 -29.37
C SER A 608 4.27 42.15 -28.67
N GLY A 609 3.53 41.26 -28.01
CA GLY A 609 2.27 41.65 -27.35
C GLY A 609 2.48 42.27 -25.97
N VAL A 610 1.37 42.71 -25.38
CA VAL A 610 1.35 43.36 -24.07
C VAL A 610 1.81 42.41 -22.98
N ILE A 611 2.60 42.93 -22.04
CA ILE A 611 3.12 42.15 -20.91
C ILE A 611 2.11 42.21 -19.77
N TYR A 612 1.74 41.05 -19.23
CA TYR A 612 0.84 40.93 -18.08
C TYR A 612 1.57 40.80 -16.75
N ALA A 613 2.69 40.06 -16.73
CA ALA A 613 3.46 39.85 -15.51
C ALA A 613 4.90 39.45 -15.84
N GLN A 614 5.81 39.65 -14.88
CA GLN A 614 7.19 39.21 -14.96
C GLN A 614 7.67 38.63 -13.63
N GLU A 615 8.50 37.60 -13.72
CA GLU A 615 9.23 36.98 -12.62
C GLU A 615 10.74 37.03 -12.89
N TRP A 616 11.55 36.80 -11.86
CA TRP A 616 13.01 36.78 -11.98
C TRP A 616 13.59 35.50 -11.38
N ILE A 617 14.44 34.84 -12.16
CA ILE A 617 15.23 33.70 -11.71
C ILE A 617 16.64 34.20 -11.40
N ALA A 618 17.22 33.74 -10.29
CA ALA A 618 18.60 34.01 -9.92
C ALA A 618 19.39 32.69 -9.87
N PHE A 619 20.62 32.74 -10.38
CA PHE A 619 21.56 31.63 -10.46
C PHE A 619 22.88 32.02 -9.79
N GLU A 620 23.53 31.06 -9.14
CA GLU A 620 24.85 31.20 -8.54
C GLU A 620 25.97 30.96 -9.56
N GLY A 621 25.63 30.38 -10.72
CA GLY A 621 26.55 30.15 -11.84
C GLY A 621 27.08 28.72 -11.93
N HIS A 622 26.72 27.85 -10.99
CA HIS A 622 27.13 26.44 -10.96
C HIS A 622 26.08 25.47 -11.53
N GLU A 623 24.86 25.96 -11.80
CA GLU A 623 23.71 25.16 -12.17
C GLU A 623 23.89 24.53 -13.54
N LEU A 624 23.58 23.23 -13.61
CA LEU A 624 23.50 22.48 -14.87
C LEU A 624 22.12 22.64 -15.52
N ILE A 625 22.01 22.27 -16.79
CA ILE A 625 20.82 22.49 -17.63
C ILE A 625 19.51 22.00 -17.01
N ASP A 626 19.52 20.91 -16.24
CA ASP A 626 18.31 20.40 -15.59
C ASP A 626 17.90 21.26 -14.40
N GLU A 627 18.85 21.78 -13.62
CA GLU A 627 18.61 22.76 -12.54
C GLU A 627 18.09 24.08 -13.12
N LEU A 628 18.68 24.53 -14.23
CA LEU A 628 18.25 25.73 -14.97
C LEU A 628 16.82 25.58 -15.50
N ARG A 629 16.49 24.43 -16.12
CA ARG A 629 15.15 24.11 -16.62
C ARG A 629 14.12 24.00 -15.52
N HIS A 630 14.49 23.43 -14.37
CA HIS A 630 13.61 23.35 -13.22
C HIS A 630 13.21 24.75 -12.73
N ALA A 631 14.19 25.65 -12.55
CA ALA A 631 13.92 27.04 -12.17
C ALA A 631 13.07 27.79 -13.22
N GLN A 632 13.36 27.57 -14.51
CA GLN A 632 12.58 28.09 -15.63
C GLN A 632 11.11 27.62 -15.59
N ALA A 633 10.89 26.34 -15.30
CA ALA A 633 9.55 25.79 -15.20
C ALA A 633 8.78 26.37 -14.02
N GLU A 634 9.37 26.45 -12.83
CA GLU A 634 8.68 26.99 -11.64
C GLU A 634 8.29 28.47 -11.83
N ALA A 635 9.15 29.29 -12.42
CA ALA A 635 8.80 30.67 -12.81
C ALA A 635 7.64 30.70 -13.82
N THR A 636 7.65 29.81 -14.82
CA THR A 636 6.58 29.67 -15.81
C THR A 636 5.25 29.31 -15.14
N LEU A 637 5.24 28.29 -14.28
CA LEU A 637 4.03 27.85 -13.57
C LEU A 637 3.48 28.96 -12.67
N THR A 638 4.36 29.70 -12.01
CA THR A 638 4.01 30.83 -11.13
C THR A 638 3.27 31.92 -11.93
N LEU A 639 3.81 32.32 -13.08
CA LEU A 639 3.17 33.29 -13.97
C LEU A 639 1.81 32.81 -14.50
N CYS A 640 1.72 31.55 -14.94
CA CYS A 640 0.47 30.96 -15.41
C CYS A 640 -0.61 30.95 -14.33
N LYS A 641 -0.28 30.54 -13.11
CA LYS A 641 -1.20 30.55 -11.97
C LYS A 641 -1.61 31.97 -11.60
N ARG A 642 -0.65 32.89 -11.50
CA ARG A 642 -0.91 34.30 -11.18
C ARG A 642 -1.92 34.91 -12.14
N PHE A 643 -1.80 34.65 -13.44
CA PHE A 643 -2.77 35.13 -14.42
C PHE A 643 -4.18 34.60 -14.17
N VAL A 644 -4.33 33.28 -14.02
CA VAL A 644 -5.65 32.66 -13.82
C VAL A 644 -6.29 33.09 -12.50
N GLU A 645 -5.50 33.18 -11.43
CA GLU A 645 -5.97 33.53 -10.08
C GLU A 645 -6.39 35.00 -9.95
N HIS A 646 -5.72 35.91 -10.66
CA HIS A 646 -5.96 37.35 -10.58
C HIS A 646 -6.74 37.90 -11.77
N TYR A 647 -7.34 37.04 -12.61
CA TYR A 647 -8.16 37.48 -13.71
C TYR A 647 -9.56 37.94 -13.21
N PRO A 648 -10.09 39.10 -13.67
CA PRO A 648 -9.57 40.00 -14.70
C PRO A 648 -8.66 41.14 -14.20
N GLN A 649 -8.40 41.26 -12.89
CA GLN A 649 -7.64 42.37 -12.30
C GLN A 649 -6.23 42.51 -12.89
N ILE A 650 -5.57 41.40 -13.22
CA ILE A 650 -4.24 41.39 -13.83
C ILE A 650 -4.18 42.14 -15.18
N LEU A 651 -5.31 42.32 -15.87
CA LEU A 651 -5.37 43.11 -17.11
C LEU A 651 -5.06 44.60 -16.88
N ASN A 652 -5.27 45.11 -15.67
CA ASN A 652 -4.92 46.49 -15.31
C ASN A 652 -3.40 46.69 -15.14
N GLU A 653 -2.64 45.59 -14.97
CA GLU A 653 -1.18 45.61 -14.92
C GLU A 653 -0.55 45.52 -16.32
N ALA A 654 -1.37 45.35 -17.37
CA ALA A 654 -0.89 45.19 -18.73
C ALA A 654 -0.12 46.43 -19.20
N ARG A 655 1.06 46.20 -19.77
CA ARG A 655 1.91 47.27 -20.32
C ARG A 655 2.45 46.93 -21.70
N GLU A 656 2.53 47.96 -22.54
CA GLU A 656 3.21 47.87 -23.83
C GLU A 656 4.72 47.69 -23.65
N GLN A 657 5.33 46.93 -24.55
CA GLN A 657 6.78 46.79 -24.60
C GLN A 657 7.42 48.11 -25.04
N ALA A 658 8.43 48.59 -24.30
CA ALA A 658 9.14 49.84 -24.61
C ALA A 658 10.66 49.63 -24.69
N GLY A 659 11.32 50.33 -25.62
CA GLY A 659 12.77 50.27 -25.84
C GLY A 659 13.20 49.56 -27.12
N GLU A 660 14.51 49.44 -27.32
CA GLU A 660 15.11 48.76 -28.48
C GLU A 660 14.96 47.23 -28.37
N ALA A 661 14.60 46.60 -29.49
CA ALA A 661 14.41 45.16 -29.59
C ALA A 661 15.64 44.47 -30.19
N ASP A 662 16.05 43.37 -29.59
CA ASP A 662 17.03 42.40 -30.12
C ASP A 662 16.44 40.98 -30.09
N SER A 663 17.14 40.03 -30.73
CA SER A 663 16.64 38.66 -30.87
C SER A 663 17.77 37.65 -30.79
N TYR A 664 17.53 36.59 -30.03
CA TYR A 664 18.41 35.45 -29.91
C TYR A 664 18.11 34.40 -30.99
N PRO A 665 19.16 33.87 -31.65
CA PRO A 665 18.98 32.83 -32.66
C PRO A 665 18.60 31.50 -32.01
N ARG A 666 17.98 30.60 -32.79
CA ARG A 666 17.72 29.24 -32.33
C ARG A 666 19.04 28.49 -32.14
N ARG A 667 19.24 27.94 -30.94
CA ARG A 667 20.32 26.98 -30.65
C ARG A 667 20.22 25.77 -31.56
N ARG A 668 21.33 25.39 -32.18
CA ARG A 668 21.51 24.20 -33.02
C ARG A 668 22.55 23.26 -32.41
N PRO A 669 22.63 21.99 -32.82
CA PRO A 669 23.68 21.08 -32.34
C PRO A 669 25.08 21.69 -32.43
N GLU A 670 25.39 22.41 -33.50
CA GLU A 670 26.71 23.02 -33.74
C GLU A 670 27.10 24.04 -32.68
N ASP A 671 26.13 24.68 -32.03
CA ASP A 671 26.37 25.61 -30.93
C ASP A 671 26.93 24.90 -29.68
N SER A 672 26.92 23.57 -29.63
CA SER A 672 27.49 22.76 -28.55
C SER A 672 28.96 22.39 -28.78
N LEU A 673 29.57 22.83 -29.89
CA LEU A 673 30.99 22.62 -30.19
C LEU A 673 31.89 23.29 -29.14
N ILE A 674 32.79 22.52 -28.55
CA ILE A 674 33.79 22.95 -27.57
C ILE A 674 35.15 23.08 -28.25
N ASP A 675 35.84 24.18 -27.95
CA ASP A 675 37.24 24.36 -28.30
C ASP A 675 38.12 23.68 -27.24
N PRO A 676 38.78 22.56 -27.55
CA PRO A 676 39.53 21.78 -26.56
C PRO A 676 40.81 22.47 -26.07
N GLU A 677 41.19 23.62 -26.66
CA GLU A 677 42.38 24.38 -26.27
C GLU A 677 42.08 25.48 -25.22
N LYS A 678 40.80 25.69 -24.88
CA LYS A 678 40.39 26.63 -23.82
C LYS A 678 40.37 26.00 -22.43
N SER A 679 40.53 26.81 -21.39
CA SER A 679 40.45 26.33 -20.00
C SER A 679 39.04 25.86 -19.63
N ILE A 680 38.94 24.96 -18.64
CA ILE A 680 37.63 24.50 -18.13
C ILE A 680 36.78 25.68 -17.67
N SER A 681 37.39 26.68 -17.01
CA SER A 681 36.69 27.88 -16.55
C SER A 681 36.05 28.69 -17.68
N GLU A 682 36.75 28.86 -18.81
CA GLU A 682 36.20 29.54 -20.00
C GLU A 682 35.10 28.71 -20.68
N LEU A 683 35.22 27.38 -20.64
CA LEU A 683 34.26 26.46 -21.25
C LEU A 683 33.02 26.22 -20.37
N PHE A 684 33.12 26.47 -19.06
CA PHE A 684 32.10 26.06 -18.08
C PHE A 684 30.69 26.61 -18.38
N PRO A 685 30.48 27.89 -18.75
CA PRO A 685 29.15 28.39 -19.10
C PRO A 685 28.54 27.64 -20.28
N LYS A 686 29.37 27.21 -21.24
CA LYS A 686 28.94 26.45 -22.43
C LYS A 686 28.64 24.99 -22.10
N LEU A 687 29.44 24.39 -21.23
CA LEU A 687 29.25 23.02 -20.75
C LEU A 687 27.98 22.89 -19.89
N ARG A 688 27.73 23.83 -18.98
CA ARG A 688 26.61 23.73 -18.02
C ARG A 688 25.22 23.90 -18.65
N VAL A 689 25.13 24.57 -19.80
CA VAL A 689 23.87 24.78 -20.53
C VAL A 689 23.61 23.73 -21.62
N ALA A 690 24.54 22.81 -21.86
CA ALA A 690 24.39 21.78 -22.87
C ALA A 690 23.46 20.67 -22.39
N ASP A 691 22.60 20.18 -23.27
CA ASP A 691 21.69 19.07 -22.97
C ASP A 691 22.44 17.74 -23.20
N PRO A 692 22.76 16.95 -22.16
CA PRO A 692 23.63 15.78 -22.30
C PRO A 692 23.02 14.66 -23.16
N VAL A 693 21.72 14.72 -23.43
CA VAL A 693 20.98 13.72 -24.20
C VAL A 693 20.74 14.21 -25.63
N ARG A 694 20.14 15.39 -25.80
CA ARG A 694 19.68 15.88 -27.11
C ARG A 694 20.78 16.56 -27.91
N TYR A 695 21.58 17.40 -27.25
CA TYR A 695 22.61 18.23 -27.88
C TYR A 695 23.81 18.34 -26.93
N PRO A 696 24.55 17.23 -26.73
CA PRO A 696 25.66 17.23 -25.79
C PRO A 696 26.79 18.09 -26.33
N SER A 697 27.62 18.60 -25.42
CA SER A 697 28.89 19.23 -25.80
C SER A 697 29.78 18.23 -26.52
N PHE A 698 30.49 18.68 -27.55
CA PHE A 698 31.40 17.83 -28.32
C PHE A 698 32.60 18.62 -28.85
N PHE A 699 33.69 17.92 -29.19
CA PHE A 699 34.85 18.53 -29.85
C PHE A 699 35.50 17.55 -30.83
N MET A 700 36.31 18.09 -31.75
CA MET A 700 37.10 17.29 -32.70
C MET A 700 38.57 17.30 -32.27
N LYS A 701 39.20 16.14 -32.20
CA LYS A 701 40.65 16.02 -31.98
C LYS A 701 41.21 14.81 -32.73
N PHE A 702 42.35 14.98 -33.41
CA PHE A 702 42.98 13.92 -34.23
C PHE A 702 42.03 13.27 -35.26
N GLY A 703 41.14 14.06 -35.88
CA GLY A 703 40.16 13.57 -36.86
C GLY A 703 39.03 12.72 -36.26
N ARG A 704 38.87 12.69 -34.93
CA ARG A 704 37.79 11.98 -34.22
C ARG A 704 36.91 12.96 -33.46
N LEU A 705 35.62 12.63 -33.38
CA LEU A 705 34.61 13.38 -32.64
C LEU A 705 34.47 12.79 -31.22
N TYR A 706 34.50 13.64 -30.20
CA TYR A 706 34.36 13.27 -28.80
C TYR A 706 33.18 14.00 -28.17
N LYS A 707 32.42 13.30 -27.33
CA LYS A 707 31.33 13.85 -26.51
C LYS A 707 31.86 14.19 -25.12
N ILE A 708 31.45 15.33 -24.58
CA ILE A 708 31.68 15.73 -23.18
C ILE A 708 30.35 15.64 -22.43
N VAL A 709 30.38 14.97 -21.28
CA VAL A 709 29.27 14.95 -20.32
C VAL A 709 29.76 15.58 -19.03
N LEU A 710 29.04 16.59 -18.55
CA LEU A 710 29.31 17.24 -17.28
C LEU A 710 28.33 16.68 -16.23
N GLU A 711 28.87 16.05 -15.20
CA GLU A 711 28.11 15.52 -14.07
C GLU A 711 28.50 16.28 -12.79
N LYS A 712 27.50 16.63 -11.99
CA LYS A 712 27.66 17.34 -10.71
C LYS A 712 27.45 16.35 -9.57
N TYR A 713 28.45 16.22 -8.69
CA TYR A 713 28.36 15.40 -7.47
C TYR A 713 27.95 16.26 -6.28
N ALA A 714 27.17 15.68 -5.36
CA ALA A 714 26.89 16.30 -4.07
C ALA A 714 28.20 16.42 -3.26
N LYS A 715 28.44 17.58 -2.67
CA LYS A 715 29.58 17.82 -1.78
C LYS A 715 29.35 17.22 -0.40
#